data_AF-A0A133S7I7-F1
#
_entry.id   AF-A0A133S7I7-F1
#
_cell.length_a   1.000
_cell.length_b   1.000
_cell.length_c   1.000
_cell.angle_alpha   90.00
_cell.angle_beta   90.00
_cell.angle_gamma   90.00
#
_symmetry.space_group_name_H-M   'P 1'
#
loop_
_entity.id
_entity.type
_entity.pdbx_description
1 polymer ?
#
loop_
_entity_poly.entity_id
_entity_poly.type
_entity_poly.pdbx_seq_one_letter_code
_entity_poly.pdbx_strand_id
1 'polypeptide(L)'
;MRRTINLAVIAALIITGASAEAMVSATTVESHTDGKSIGLNLWGENKHYTDDLTVNVSGLGVNGNKYHNNVTGIYALDGSQVAIDKNVNVTVVNPAPAESGEKRRPDLAHYYMSGIYAGYGGVTNDGNNDDTRITVQGNAKVDAIGVGLQANKDGYIRILGGADVKTHPLTTSDTYSALSEEGFVYVNTGMDGLKPGAKDVNMYGNIGFINKNYGIDKNPHNHGSEISLGLTTPNSKLVGGVLNEFDESNNNPHHSGLRLYLQNGATWRNEWLGAEREYPTQGRPDTANYLYTGSKVEHLIGGATEGSRGIIQAVDARPITINNYAGHTAIDYEKGAPAAENGKGEVVINHADPGSSVTLRSSVDALKEHANAEIPGLAENQFVKKIVYNGYTKGERNLGVNVHLETGVISPTLNAKLSPDDFDAAGRAMVSNKTVLSTSESEIVSGAKSALASSVMQMRADTNDLQRRLGDVRLNSDNQGVWGKYIGGKSKITDSAYVNQNYNMAQIGYDTKRGNWIVGGAFLYGTNNSDYALGSGSGKTAGLAIYGAKQFNDGRYLDIIAKGNRLKNDFTVHNSLGTSLSGDYRNTGASLSLEYGKRIKRDNGFYIDPSAELIFSRLSGESFDARTNTGSTVHINSDAVNSAIGRLGIGVGKEAKNSNVFLKAALAHEFSGKMKATYSMVGEPTTNSVVDLKDTWLDLELGGSWSFRPNTYVYGTFTKNFGSTVDTSYRVDAGIRHNF
;
A
#
# COMPACT_ATOMS: atom_id res chain seq x y z
N MET A 1 17.64 -30.20 62.72
CA MET A 1 16.28 -30.78 62.82
C MET A 1 15.26 -29.66 62.69
N ARG A 2 14.06 -29.98 62.19
CA ARG A 2 12.76 -29.25 62.12
C ARG A 2 12.44 -28.44 63.41
N ARG A 3 11.54 -27.43 63.50
CA ARG A 3 10.52 -26.70 62.65
C ARG A 3 10.25 -25.31 63.35
N THR A 4 9.34 -24.34 63.06
CA THR A 4 8.13 -24.05 62.22
C THR A 4 8.01 -22.49 62.10
N ILE A 5 7.44 -21.82 61.07
CA ILE A 5 6.03 -21.48 60.70
C ILE A 5 5.29 -20.58 61.75
N ASN A 6 4.56 -19.48 61.47
CA ASN A 6 3.87 -18.85 60.29
C ASN A 6 4.36 -17.39 60.01
N LEU A 7 4.38 -16.80 58.80
CA LEU A 7 3.30 -16.26 57.89
C LEU A 7 2.41 -15.13 58.48
N ALA A 8 1.91 -14.13 57.73
CA ALA A 8 2.28 -13.46 56.46
C ALA A 8 1.38 -12.20 56.26
N VAL A 9 1.76 -11.21 55.42
CA VAL A 9 0.91 -10.05 55.05
C VAL A 9 0.93 -9.83 53.53
N ILE A 10 -0.21 -9.44 52.95
CA ILE A 10 -0.49 -9.43 51.49
C ILE A 10 -0.54 -8.00 50.92
N ALA A 11 -0.35 -7.89 49.60
CA ALA A 11 -0.25 -6.64 48.84
C ALA A 11 -1.53 -5.79 48.80
N ALA A 12 -1.37 -4.50 48.52
CA ALA A 12 -2.46 -3.56 48.24
C ALA A 12 -2.80 -3.53 46.74
N LEU A 13 -4.10 -3.45 46.41
CA LEU A 13 -4.61 -3.28 45.05
C LEU A 13 -5.97 -2.55 45.07
N ILE A 14 -6.28 -1.81 44.01
CA ILE A 14 -7.59 -1.22 43.69
C ILE A 14 -8.22 -0.25 44.72
N ILE A 15 -7.80 1.02 44.70
CA ILE A 15 -8.75 2.17 44.70
C ILE A 15 -8.14 3.29 43.84
N THR A 16 -8.60 3.46 42.59
CA THR A 16 -8.27 4.64 41.77
C THR A 16 -9.41 4.99 40.82
N GLY A 17 -9.91 6.22 40.94
CA GLY A 17 -10.55 7.00 39.86
C GLY A 17 -11.64 6.31 39.02
N ALA A 18 -12.90 6.44 39.41
CA ALA A 18 -14.02 6.36 38.48
C ALA A 18 -14.03 7.63 37.59
N SER A 19 -13.12 7.70 36.63
CA SER A 19 -13.34 8.52 35.44
C SER A 19 -14.55 7.95 34.70
N ALA A 20 -15.46 8.82 34.25
CA ALA A 20 -16.59 8.41 33.44
C ALA A 20 -16.10 7.99 32.04
N GLU A 21 -15.68 6.73 31.92
CA GLU A 21 -15.69 6.05 30.64
C GLU A 21 -17.12 6.14 30.09
N ALA A 22 -17.29 6.78 28.94
CA ALA A 22 -18.53 6.68 28.21
C ALA A 22 -18.66 5.21 27.81
N MET A 23 -19.54 4.47 28.51
CA MET A 23 -19.91 3.12 28.09
C MET A 23 -20.34 3.21 26.64
N VAL A 24 -19.56 2.60 25.74
CA VAL A 24 -19.94 2.51 24.34
C VAL A 24 -21.15 1.60 24.30
N SER A 25 -22.32 2.23 24.19
CA SER A 25 -23.55 1.57 23.77
C SER A 25 -23.21 0.80 22.50
N ALA A 26 -23.36 -0.52 22.58
CA ALA A 26 -23.15 -1.45 21.50
C ALA A 26 -24.20 -2.54 21.66
N THR A 27 -24.97 -2.82 20.61
CA THR A 27 -26.00 -3.84 20.66
C THR A 27 -25.38 -5.18 20.32
N THR A 28 -25.40 -6.13 21.26
CA THR A 28 -24.92 -7.50 21.01
C THR A 28 -26.09 -8.47 20.97
N VAL A 29 -26.11 -9.33 19.96
CA VAL A 29 -27.10 -10.37 19.72
C VAL A 29 -26.38 -11.72 19.62
N GLU A 30 -26.75 -12.67 20.48
CA GLU A 30 -26.12 -13.99 20.57
C GLU A 30 -27.18 -15.07 20.28
N SER A 31 -26.89 -16.03 19.40
CA SER A 31 -27.77 -17.18 19.13
C SER A 31 -26.97 -18.47 18.94
N HIS A 32 -27.02 -19.35 19.94
CA HIS A 32 -26.30 -20.62 19.94
C HIS A 32 -27.25 -21.80 20.08
N THR A 33 -27.24 -22.72 19.11
CA THR A 33 -28.05 -23.94 19.13
C THR A 33 -27.30 -25.11 18.50
N ASP A 34 -27.74 -26.33 18.80
CA ASP A 34 -27.25 -27.54 18.11
C ASP A 34 -27.96 -27.75 16.74
N GLY A 35 -28.42 -26.70 16.06
CA GLY A 35 -29.28 -26.85 14.87
C GLY A 35 -29.56 -25.55 14.13
N LYS A 36 -30.83 -25.27 13.81
CA LYS A 36 -31.26 -24.00 13.22
C LYS A 36 -31.00 -22.86 14.22
N SER A 37 -30.17 -21.89 13.83
CA SER A 37 -29.79 -20.76 14.66
C SER A 37 -29.87 -19.47 13.84
N ILE A 38 -30.57 -18.45 14.34
CA ILE A 38 -30.65 -17.13 13.68
C ILE A 38 -30.47 -16.05 14.73
N GLY A 39 -29.56 -15.10 14.49
CA GLY A 39 -29.27 -14.00 15.41
C GLY A 39 -30.38 -12.95 15.41
N LEU A 40 -30.44 -12.14 14.35
CA LEU A 40 -31.58 -11.26 14.07
C LEU A 40 -32.49 -11.93 13.03
N ASN A 41 -33.76 -12.15 13.40
CA ASN A 41 -34.79 -12.73 12.54
C ASN A 41 -35.95 -11.75 12.42
N LEU A 42 -36.02 -11.02 11.31
CA LEU A 42 -36.87 -9.83 11.13
C LEU A 42 -37.85 -10.04 9.94
N TRP A 43 -39.14 -9.77 10.18
CA TRP A 43 -40.22 -10.04 9.23
C TRP A 43 -41.16 -8.82 9.19
N GLY A 44 -41.10 -8.00 8.14
CA GLY A 44 -41.81 -6.71 8.07
C GLY A 44 -41.43 -5.70 9.15
N GLU A 45 -40.24 -5.79 9.75
CA GLU A 45 -39.85 -4.98 10.90
C GLU A 45 -38.97 -3.78 10.55
N ASN A 46 -39.28 -2.63 11.14
CA ASN A 46 -38.42 -1.45 11.12
C ASN A 46 -37.48 -1.47 12.34
N LYS A 47 -36.16 -1.52 12.13
CA LYS A 47 -35.11 -1.46 13.16
C LYS A 47 -34.12 -0.34 12.84
N HIS A 48 -33.75 0.42 13.87
CA HIS A 48 -32.70 1.44 13.79
C HIS A 48 -31.73 1.26 14.96
N TYR A 49 -30.45 1.07 14.64
CA TYR A 49 -29.35 0.94 15.60
C TYR A 49 -28.45 2.17 15.48
N THR A 50 -28.51 3.07 16.47
CA THR A 50 -27.70 4.30 16.54
C THR A 50 -26.23 4.07 16.93
N ASP A 51 -25.88 2.81 17.14
CA ASP A 51 -24.66 2.33 17.78
C ASP A 51 -24.07 1.13 17.03
N ASP A 52 -22.89 0.66 17.44
CA ASP A 52 -22.29 -0.54 16.85
C ASP A 52 -23.17 -1.77 17.12
N LEU A 53 -23.40 -2.60 16.10
CA LEU A 53 -24.17 -3.84 16.19
C LEU A 53 -23.22 -5.04 16.07
N THR A 54 -23.32 -5.98 16.99
CA THR A 54 -22.60 -7.27 16.96
C THR A 54 -23.60 -8.41 16.97
N VAL A 55 -23.48 -9.34 16.03
CA VAL A 55 -24.39 -10.50 15.88
C VAL A 55 -23.56 -11.77 15.76
N ASN A 56 -23.55 -12.57 16.83
CA ASN A 56 -22.79 -13.81 16.93
C ASN A 56 -23.75 -15.00 16.92
N VAL A 57 -23.52 -15.95 16.02
CA VAL A 57 -24.40 -17.10 15.81
C VAL A 57 -23.58 -18.38 15.71
N SER A 58 -24.04 -19.43 16.38
CA SER A 58 -23.60 -20.80 16.08
C SER A 58 -24.77 -21.76 15.93
N GLY A 59 -24.64 -22.68 14.99
CA GLY A 59 -25.66 -23.66 14.62
C GLY A 59 -25.06 -24.84 13.86
N LEU A 60 -25.90 -25.82 13.53
CA LEU A 60 -25.52 -26.99 12.72
C LEU A 60 -26.45 -27.10 11.51
N GLY A 61 -25.93 -26.78 10.32
CA GLY A 61 -26.61 -26.92 9.03
C GLY A 61 -27.04 -28.36 8.74
N VAL A 62 -26.14 -29.31 8.98
CA VAL A 62 -26.42 -30.75 9.08
C VAL A 62 -26.52 -31.15 10.56
N ASN A 63 -27.67 -31.69 10.96
CA ASN A 63 -27.84 -32.39 12.24
C ASN A 63 -28.68 -33.66 12.03
N GLY A 64 -28.07 -34.81 12.32
CA GLY A 64 -28.69 -36.12 12.18
C GLY A 64 -29.17 -36.37 10.75
N ASN A 65 -30.48 -36.63 10.61
CA ASN A 65 -31.09 -36.88 9.29
C ASN A 65 -31.47 -35.58 8.52
N LYS A 66 -31.23 -34.39 9.09
CA LYS A 66 -31.56 -33.10 8.46
C LYS A 66 -30.30 -32.39 7.98
N TYR A 67 -30.36 -31.85 6.77
CA TYR A 67 -29.19 -31.42 5.98
C TYR A 67 -29.26 -29.95 5.49
N HIS A 68 -30.22 -29.19 6.03
CA HIS A 68 -30.64 -27.85 5.58
C HIS A 68 -31.16 -26.96 6.74
N ASN A 69 -30.54 -27.02 7.92
CA ASN A 69 -30.86 -26.04 8.97
C ASN A 69 -30.32 -24.66 8.57
N ASN A 70 -31.17 -23.62 8.65
CA ASN A 70 -30.73 -22.25 8.49
C ASN A 70 -29.85 -21.84 9.70
N VAL A 71 -28.61 -21.46 9.43
CA VAL A 71 -27.64 -20.91 10.40
C VAL A 71 -27.19 -19.55 9.87
N THR A 72 -27.80 -18.46 10.36
CA THR A 72 -27.64 -17.12 9.79
C THR A 72 -27.47 -16.02 10.84
N GLY A 73 -26.60 -15.05 10.56
CA GLY A 73 -26.37 -13.86 11.39
C GLY A 73 -27.59 -12.93 11.44
N ILE A 74 -27.76 -12.13 10.39
CA ILE A 74 -28.89 -11.21 10.20
C ILE A 74 -29.76 -11.75 9.07
N TYR A 75 -31.02 -12.04 9.36
CA TYR A 75 -32.02 -12.57 8.43
C TYR A 75 -33.22 -11.61 8.39
N ALA A 76 -33.27 -10.75 7.37
CA ALA A 76 -34.36 -9.80 7.16
C ALA A 76 -35.22 -10.22 5.96
N LEU A 77 -36.53 -10.21 6.15
CA LEU A 77 -37.55 -10.60 5.18
C LEU A 77 -38.71 -9.59 5.11
N ASP A 78 -39.56 -9.76 4.10
CA ASP A 78 -40.90 -9.17 3.99
C ASP A 78 -40.97 -7.64 4.17
N GLY A 79 -40.06 -6.91 3.53
CA GLY A 79 -40.03 -5.45 3.59
C GLY A 79 -39.45 -4.87 4.88
N SER A 80 -38.75 -5.68 5.69
CA SER A 80 -38.02 -5.18 6.87
C SER A 80 -37.01 -4.10 6.48
N GLN A 81 -36.99 -3.00 7.24
CA GLN A 81 -36.03 -1.90 7.09
C GLN A 81 -35.06 -1.89 8.26
N VAL A 82 -33.78 -2.13 8.01
CA VAL A 82 -32.72 -2.16 9.03
C VAL A 82 -31.71 -1.05 8.74
N ALA A 83 -31.66 -0.05 9.61
CA ALA A 83 -30.66 1.02 9.59
C ALA A 83 -29.64 0.86 10.72
N ILE A 84 -28.35 0.95 10.41
CA ILE A 84 -27.24 0.86 11.38
C ILE A 84 -26.32 2.07 11.16
N ASP A 85 -26.26 2.98 12.13
CA ASP A 85 -25.54 4.27 12.00
C ASP A 85 -24.03 4.16 12.19
N LYS A 86 -23.56 3.06 12.79
CA LYS A 86 -22.13 2.77 13.01
C LYS A 86 -21.75 1.45 12.34
N ASN A 87 -20.87 0.66 12.97
CA ASN A 87 -20.34 -0.56 12.38
C ASN A 87 -21.24 -1.76 12.65
N VAL A 88 -21.16 -2.77 11.80
CA VAL A 88 -21.74 -4.09 12.07
C VAL A 88 -20.64 -5.15 12.11
N ASN A 89 -20.67 -6.02 13.12
CA ASN A 89 -19.82 -7.21 13.23
C ASN A 89 -20.72 -8.44 13.23
N VAL A 90 -20.51 -9.39 12.32
CA VAL A 90 -21.28 -10.62 12.24
C VAL A 90 -20.35 -11.84 12.23
N THR A 91 -20.61 -12.79 13.11
CA THR A 91 -19.88 -14.06 13.20
C THR A 91 -20.86 -15.22 13.06
N VAL A 92 -20.69 -16.11 12.09
CA VAL A 92 -21.58 -17.28 11.88
C VAL A 92 -20.78 -18.57 11.84
N VAL A 93 -20.77 -19.28 12.97
CA VAL A 93 -20.02 -20.52 13.19
C VAL A 93 -20.91 -21.73 12.90
N ASN A 94 -20.65 -22.42 11.78
CA ASN A 94 -21.40 -23.61 11.36
C ASN A 94 -20.43 -24.79 11.09
N PRO A 95 -20.05 -25.58 12.10
CA PRO A 95 -19.07 -26.66 11.96
C PRO A 95 -19.61 -27.91 11.25
N ALA A 96 -20.92 -27.96 10.98
CA ALA A 96 -21.54 -28.95 10.10
C ALA A 96 -22.38 -28.21 9.04
N PRO A 97 -21.74 -27.66 7.98
CA PRO A 97 -22.41 -26.83 6.98
C PRO A 97 -23.59 -27.53 6.30
N ALA A 98 -24.57 -26.78 5.80
CA ALA A 98 -25.64 -27.33 5.00
C ALA A 98 -25.09 -27.87 3.66
N GLU A 99 -25.45 -29.11 3.34
CA GLU A 99 -25.06 -29.80 2.09
C GLU A 99 -26.08 -29.59 0.96
N SER A 100 -27.28 -29.10 1.27
CA SER A 100 -28.42 -29.08 0.36
C SER A 100 -29.60 -28.26 0.94
N GLY A 101 -30.65 -28.02 0.15
CA GLY A 101 -31.94 -27.51 0.63
C GLY A 101 -32.88 -28.58 1.22
N GLU A 102 -34.17 -28.25 1.40
CA GLU A 102 -35.19 -29.12 2.04
C GLU A 102 -35.29 -30.54 1.44
N LYS A 103 -35.19 -30.62 0.11
CA LYS A 103 -35.07 -31.85 -0.68
C LYS A 103 -33.62 -31.97 -1.15
N ARG A 104 -33.06 -33.18 -1.22
CA ARG A 104 -31.64 -33.42 -1.55
C ARG A 104 -31.27 -32.86 -2.94
N ARG A 105 -30.80 -31.62 -2.93
CA ARG A 105 -30.51 -30.68 -4.01
C ARG A 105 -29.38 -29.77 -3.52
N PRO A 106 -28.11 -30.04 -3.88
CA PRO A 106 -26.99 -29.23 -3.42
C PRO A 106 -27.02 -27.77 -3.89
N ASP A 107 -27.63 -27.50 -5.05
CA ASP A 107 -27.80 -26.16 -5.66
C ASP A 107 -28.60 -25.14 -4.81
N LEU A 108 -29.15 -25.58 -3.67
CA LEU A 108 -29.94 -24.77 -2.73
C LEU A 108 -29.29 -24.67 -1.33
N ALA A 109 -28.10 -25.24 -1.12
CA ALA A 109 -27.44 -25.27 0.20
C ALA A 109 -27.14 -23.86 0.75
N HIS A 110 -26.80 -22.93 -0.14
CA HIS A 110 -26.37 -21.57 0.19
C HIS A 110 -27.44 -20.73 0.89
N TYR A 111 -28.74 -20.93 0.59
CA TYR A 111 -29.86 -20.23 1.25
C TYR A 111 -29.98 -20.47 2.77
N TYR A 112 -29.27 -21.47 3.30
CA TYR A 112 -29.37 -21.89 4.70
C TYR A 112 -28.14 -21.44 5.52
N MET A 113 -27.25 -20.63 4.95
CA MET A 113 -25.98 -20.25 5.56
C MET A 113 -25.57 -18.84 5.13
N SER A 114 -25.93 -17.81 5.92
CA SER A 114 -25.69 -16.42 5.54
C SER A 114 -25.12 -15.58 6.70
N GLY A 115 -24.18 -14.68 6.43
CA GLY A 115 -23.77 -13.63 7.36
C GLY A 115 -24.88 -12.58 7.51
N ILE A 116 -25.15 -11.87 6.42
CA ILE A 116 -26.24 -10.89 6.31
C ILE A 116 -27.10 -11.28 5.10
N TYR A 117 -28.40 -11.46 5.32
CA TYR A 117 -29.40 -11.83 4.31
C TYR A 117 -30.53 -10.79 4.26
N ALA A 118 -30.88 -10.35 3.05
CA ALA A 118 -32.08 -9.59 2.75
C ALA A 118 -32.81 -10.22 1.55
N GLY A 119 -34.14 -10.34 1.61
CA GLY A 119 -34.95 -10.84 0.50
C GLY A 119 -36.44 -10.85 0.80
N TYR A 120 -37.22 -11.49 -0.08
CA TYR A 120 -38.69 -11.58 0.00
C TYR A 120 -39.39 -10.21 0.15
N GLY A 121 -38.78 -9.17 -0.43
CA GLY A 121 -39.48 -7.91 -0.66
C GLY A 121 -40.51 -8.03 -1.80
N GLY A 122 -41.16 -6.91 -2.13
CA GLY A 122 -42.03 -6.81 -3.30
C GLY A 122 -43.24 -7.76 -3.27
N VAL A 123 -43.75 -8.10 -4.45
CA VAL A 123 -44.90 -9.02 -4.60
C VAL A 123 -44.45 -10.46 -4.35
N THR A 124 -44.68 -10.99 -3.15
CA THR A 124 -44.46 -12.40 -2.77
C THR A 124 -45.75 -13.22 -2.92
N ASN A 125 -45.73 -14.49 -2.51
CA ASN A 125 -46.93 -15.31 -2.43
C ASN A 125 -47.90 -14.83 -1.33
N ASP A 126 -47.37 -14.12 -0.32
CA ASP A 126 -48.07 -13.81 0.93
C ASP A 126 -48.59 -12.36 0.96
N GLY A 127 -48.07 -11.48 0.09
CA GLY A 127 -48.56 -10.11 -0.08
C GLY A 127 -47.71 -9.28 -1.04
N ASN A 128 -48.06 -7.98 -1.16
CA ASN A 128 -47.12 -6.98 -1.68
C ASN A 128 -46.40 -6.35 -0.50
N ASN A 129 -45.23 -6.89 -0.20
CA ASN A 129 -44.26 -6.36 0.75
C ASN A 129 -43.55 -5.16 0.10
N ASP A 130 -43.04 -4.21 0.91
CA ASP A 130 -42.05 -3.26 0.40
C ASP A 130 -40.70 -3.96 0.14
N ASP A 131 -39.75 -3.29 -0.53
CA ASP A 131 -38.37 -3.78 -0.68
C ASP A 131 -37.74 -4.07 0.70
N THR A 132 -37.14 -5.24 0.89
CA THR A 132 -36.39 -5.54 2.13
C THR A 132 -35.04 -4.83 2.10
N ARG A 133 -34.71 -3.99 3.10
CA ARG A 133 -33.46 -3.19 3.09
C ARG A 133 -32.65 -3.32 4.37
N ILE A 134 -31.34 -3.52 4.20
CA ILE A 134 -30.33 -3.40 5.26
C ILE A 134 -29.32 -2.33 4.81
N THR A 135 -29.16 -1.26 5.59
CA THR A 135 -28.24 -0.15 5.31
C THR A 135 -27.33 0.12 6.51
N VAL A 136 -26.02 0.03 6.29
CA VAL A 136 -24.96 0.28 7.28
C VAL A 136 -24.17 1.52 6.86
N GLN A 137 -24.15 2.53 7.72
CA GLN A 137 -23.42 3.79 7.49
C GLN A 137 -21.92 3.66 7.80
N GLY A 138 -21.58 2.88 8.83
CA GLY A 138 -20.20 2.54 9.18
C GLY A 138 -19.67 1.33 8.40
N ASN A 139 -18.65 0.66 8.95
CA ASN A 139 -18.01 -0.48 8.30
C ASN A 139 -18.72 -1.80 8.64
N ALA A 140 -18.64 -2.79 7.75
CA ALA A 140 -19.10 -4.15 8.02
C ALA A 140 -17.94 -5.13 8.16
N LYS A 141 -17.98 -5.96 9.21
CA LYS A 141 -17.13 -7.14 9.34
C LYS A 141 -18.02 -8.38 9.40
N VAL A 142 -17.76 -9.36 8.53
CA VAL A 142 -18.54 -10.60 8.43
C VAL A 142 -17.59 -11.78 8.27
N ASP A 143 -17.56 -12.67 9.26
CA ASP A 143 -16.88 -13.98 9.17
C ASP A 143 -17.94 -15.07 9.30
N ALA A 144 -18.30 -15.70 8.17
CA ALA A 144 -19.46 -16.58 8.07
C ALA A 144 -19.19 -17.82 7.21
N ILE A 145 -19.73 -18.97 7.60
CA ILE A 145 -19.80 -20.14 6.72
C ILE A 145 -20.94 -19.93 5.71
N GLY A 146 -20.72 -20.27 4.43
CA GLY A 146 -21.72 -20.14 3.36
C GLY A 146 -21.59 -18.84 2.58
N VAL A 147 -22.56 -17.94 2.72
CA VAL A 147 -22.62 -16.65 2.04
C VAL A 147 -22.32 -15.49 2.99
N GLY A 148 -21.41 -14.58 2.64
CA GLY A 148 -21.14 -13.38 3.43
C GLY A 148 -22.31 -12.39 3.43
N LEU A 149 -22.60 -11.83 2.26
CA LEU A 149 -23.75 -10.92 2.02
C LEU A 149 -24.67 -11.54 0.95
N GLN A 150 -25.94 -11.80 1.26
CA GLN A 150 -26.92 -12.38 0.33
C GLN A 150 -28.11 -11.45 0.12
N ALA A 151 -28.28 -10.96 -1.11
CA ALA A 151 -29.49 -10.27 -1.53
C ALA A 151 -30.31 -11.17 -2.47
N ASN A 152 -31.43 -11.68 -1.98
CA ASN A 152 -32.43 -12.37 -2.78
C ASN A 152 -33.52 -11.38 -3.23
N LYS A 153 -34.51 -11.87 -3.98
CA LYS A 153 -35.68 -11.15 -4.51
C LYS A 153 -36.08 -9.88 -3.75
N ASP A 154 -36.05 -8.75 -4.45
CA ASP A 154 -36.44 -7.41 -3.98
C ASP A 154 -35.72 -6.98 -2.67
N GLY A 155 -34.55 -7.59 -2.41
CA GLY A 155 -33.70 -7.39 -1.23
C GLY A 155 -32.47 -6.52 -1.53
N TYR A 156 -32.12 -5.67 -0.57
CA TYR A 156 -31.05 -4.68 -0.71
C TYR A 156 -30.13 -4.68 0.51
N ILE A 157 -28.84 -4.95 0.31
CA ILE A 157 -27.78 -4.76 1.31
C ILE A 157 -26.89 -3.61 0.86
N ARG A 158 -26.75 -2.58 1.70
CA ARG A 158 -25.92 -1.39 1.44
C ARG A 158 -24.94 -1.16 2.58
N ILE A 159 -23.65 -1.36 2.33
CA ILE A 159 -22.55 -1.04 3.25
C ILE A 159 -21.85 0.21 2.71
N LEU A 160 -22.13 1.37 3.30
CA LEU A 160 -21.63 2.66 2.82
C LEU A 160 -20.20 2.98 3.32
N GLY A 161 -19.78 2.32 4.41
CA GLY A 161 -18.39 2.31 4.87
C GLY A 161 -17.53 1.24 4.19
N GLY A 162 -16.42 0.87 4.85
CA GLY A 162 -15.54 -0.22 4.42
C GLY A 162 -16.08 -1.59 4.79
N ALA A 163 -15.41 -2.63 4.30
CA ALA A 163 -15.83 -4.01 4.55
C ALA A 163 -14.66 -4.98 4.76
N ASP A 164 -14.89 -5.99 5.61
CA ASP A 164 -14.07 -7.18 5.79
C ASP A 164 -15.01 -8.40 5.82
N VAL A 165 -15.33 -8.92 4.63
CA VAL A 165 -16.27 -10.02 4.41
C VAL A 165 -15.51 -11.26 3.97
N LYS A 166 -15.62 -12.31 4.79
CA LYS A 166 -14.91 -13.57 4.63
C LYS A 166 -15.89 -14.73 4.76
N THR A 167 -15.97 -15.53 3.70
CA THR A 167 -16.50 -16.90 3.78
C THR A 167 -15.38 -17.93 3.78
N HIS A 168 -15.70 -19.19 4.04
CA HIS A 168 -14.74 -20.30 4.11
C HIS A 168 -15.09 -21.33 3.03
N PRO A 169 -14.16 -21.67 2.12
CA PRO A 169 -14.43 -22.60 1.04
C PRO A 169 -14.87 -23.98 1.55
N LEU A 170 -16.00 -24.47 1.04
CA LEU A 170 -16.52 -25.80 1.35
C LEU A 170 -16.23 -26.79 0.20
N THR A 171 -16.25 -28.09 0.50
CA THR A 171 -16.13 -29.17 -0.49
C THR A 171 -17.47 -29.80 -0.86
N THR A 172 -18.56 -29.37 -0.23
CA THR A 172 -19.91 -29.96 -0.34
C THR A 172 -20.97 -29.03 -0.94
N SER A 173 -20.70 -27.72 -1.00
CA SER A 173 -21.63 -26.70 -1.51
C SER A 173 -20.87 -25.43 -1.91
N ASP A 174 -21.49 -24.62 -2.78
CA ASP A 174 -20.95 -23.36 -3.27
C ASP A 174 -20.99 -22.25 -2.19
N THR A 175 -19.95 -21.41 -2.17
CA THR A 175 -19.77 -20.35 -1.17
C THR A 175 -19.38 -19.02 -1.81
N TYR A 176 -19.90 -17.93 -1.26
CA TYR A 176 -19.80 -16.60 -1.84
C TYR A 176 -19.49 -15.53 -0.77
N SER A 177 -18.61 -14.57 -1.08
CA SER A 177 -18.45 -13.39 -0.24
C SER A 177 -19.64 -12.42 -0.42
N ALA A 178 -20.14 -12.29 -1.65
CA ALA A 178 -21.43 -11.68 -1.94
C ALA A 178 -22.20 -12.45 -3.04
N LEU A 179 -23.51 -12.57 -2.86
CA LEU A 179 -24.44 -13.26 -3.78
C LEU A 179 -25.69 -12.41 -4.01
N SER A 180 -26.12 -12.32 -5.28
CA SER A 180 -27.36 -11.66 -5.70
C SER A 180 -28.26 -12.60 -6.50
N GLU A 181 -29.55 -12.59 -6.18
CA GLU A 181 -30.60 -13.38 -6.80
C GLU A 181 -31.85 -12.50 -7.00
N GLU A 182 -31.86 -11.64 -8.03
CA GLU A 182 -32.80 -10.51 -8.20
C GLU A 182 -32.84 -9.60 -6.96
N GLY A 183 -31.64 -9.22 -6.50
CA GLY A 183 -31.42 -8.28 -5.40
C GLY A 183 -30.16 -7.43 -5.62
N PHE A 184 -29.79 -6.65 -4.62
CA PHE A 184 -28.71 -5.66 -4.72
C PHE A 184 -27.76 -5.71 -3.53
N VAL A 185 -26.45 -5.87 -3.77
CA VAL A 185 -25.40 -5.77 -2.73
C VAL A 185 -24.38 -4.67 -3.09
N TYR A 186 -24.44 -3.54 -2.40
CA TYR A 186 -23.56 -2.38 -2.63
C TYR A 186 -22.60 -2.21 -1.44
N VAL A 187 -21.28 -2.16 -1.70
CA VAL A 187 -20.22 -2.12 -0.67
C VAL A 187 -19.16 -1.06 -1.01
N ASN A 188 -18.92 -0.11 -0.10
CA ASN A 188 -18.12 1.10 -0.31
C ASN A 188 -18.51 1.80 -1.63
N THR A 189 -19.83 1.91 -1.87
CA THR A 189 -20.43 2.57 -3.03
C THR A 189 -21.66 3.37 -2.59
N GLY A 190 -22.14 4.27 -3.48
CA GLY A 190 -23.34 5.06 -3.23
C GLY A 190 -24.61 4.22 -3.07
N MET A 191 -25.71 4.85 -2.63
CA MET A 191 -27.03 4.21 -2.53
C MET A 191 -27.54 3.62 -3.86
N ASP A 192 -26.98 4.10 -4.98
CA ASP A 192 -27.21 3.72 -6.37
C ASP A 192 -26.19 2.70 -6.91
N GLY A 193 -25.11 2.39 -6.18
CA GLY A 193 -23.98 1.58 -6.68
C GLY A 193 -23.11 2.28 -7.74
N LEU A 194 -23.48 3.48 -8.22
CA LEU A 194 -22.88 4.14 -9.38
C LEU A 194 -21.69 5.05 -9.05
N LYS A 195 -21.34 5.18 -7.77
CA LYS A 195 -20.21 6.00 -7.29
C LYS A 195 -19.40 5.21 -6.26
N PRO A 196 -18.07 5.08 -6.43
CA PRO A 196 -17.22 4.46 -5.43
C PRO A 196 -17.04 5.38 -4.21
N GLY A 197 -16.87 4.78 -3.04
CA GLY A 197 -16.42 5.44 -1.82
C GLY A 197 -14.90 5.51 -1.74
N ALA A 198 -14.37 5.53 -0.51
CA ALA A 198 -12.95 5.72 -0.23
C ALA A 198 -12.48 4.95 1.02
N LYS A 199 -13.09 3.78 1.27
CA LYS A 199 -12.76 2.89 2.39
C LYS A 199 -12.08 1.61 1.90
N ASP A 200 -11.47 0.89 2.84
CA ASP A 200 -10.88 -0.41 2.57
C ASP A 200 -12.00 -1.47 2.44
N VAL A 201 -11.95 -2.27 1.38
CA VAL A 201 -12.88 -3.38 1.12
C VAL A 201 -12.10 -4.67 0.91
N ASN A 202 -12.35 -5.65 1.77
CA ASN A 202 -11.77 -6.98 1.71
C ASN A 202 -12.91 -7.99 1.51
N MET A 203 -12.91 -8.68 0.37
CA MET A 203 -13.87 -9.72 0.03
C MET A 203 -13.11 -11.04 -0.21
N TYR A 204 -13.34 -12.05 0.62
CA TYR A 204 -12.72 -13.37 0.49
C TYR A 204 -13.81 -14.44 0.32
N GLY A 205 -13.86 -15.04 -0.87
CA GLY A 205 -14.95 -15.89 -1.37
C GLY A 205 -15.48 -15.39 -2.72
N ASN A 206 -16.04 -16.30 -3.51
CA ASN A 206 -16.54 -16.00 -4.87
C ASN A 206 -17.66 -14.92 -4.87
N ILE A 207 -17.93 -14.34 -6.03
CA ILE A 207 -19.10 -13.47 -6.27
C ILE A 207 -20.10 -14.24 -7.13
N GLY A 208 -21.39 -14.20 -6.78
CA GLY A 208 -22.43 -14.97 -7.46
C GLY A 208 -23.60 -14.11 -7.94
N PHE A 209 -24.12 -14.45 -9.13
CA PHE A 209 -25.40 -13.99 -9.65
C PHE A 209 -26.19 -15.23 -10.09
N ILE A 210 -27.14 -15.68 -9.26
CA ILE A 210 -27.97 -16.85 -9.57
C ILE A 210 -29.26 -16.37 -10.25
N ASN A 211 -29.52 -16.92 -11.43
CA ASN A 211 -30.72 -16.65 -12.22
C ASN A 211 -31.82 -17.63 -11.77
N LYS A 212 -32.53 -17.30 -10.69
CA LYS A 212 -33.49 -18.17 -9.99
C LYS A 212 -34.82 -18.40 -10.75
N ASN A 213 -34.73 -18.74 -12.03
CA ASN A 213 -35.81 -19.03 -12.96
C ASN A 213 -36.42 -20.44 -12.82
N TYR A 214 -36.07 -21.20 -11.78
CA TYR A 214 -36.37 -22.63 -11.64
C TYR A 214 -36.73 -23.04 -10.20
N GLY A 215 -37.50 -24.14 -10.08
CA GLY A 215 -37.95 -24.68 -8.80
C GLY A 215 -39.23 -24.03 -8.28
N ILE A 216 -39.34 -23.94 -6.95
CA ILE A 216 -40.36 -23.22 -6.19
C ILE A 216 -39.86 -21.78 -5.99
N ASP A 217 -40.78 -20.83 -5.84
CA ASP A 217 -40.51 -19.40 -5.60
C ASP A 217 -39.49 -18.82 -6.59
N LYS A 218 -39.89 -18.85 -7.86
CA LYS A 218 -39.11 -18.30 -8.96
C LYS A 218 -39.03 -16.78 -8.83
N ASN A 219 -37.87 -16.25 -9.16
CA ASN A 219 -37.65 -14.82 -9.30
C ASN A 219 -38.51 -14.25 -10.45
N PRO A 220 -39.17 -13.09 -10.26
CA PRO A 220 -40.17 -12.56 -11.21
C PRO A 220 -39.55 -12.01 -12.50
N HIS A 221 -38.24 -11.71 -12.52
CA HIS A 221 -37.51 -11.08 -13.61
C HIS A 221 -38.01 -9.65 -13.93
N ASN A 222 -38.48 -8.93 -12.90
CA ASN A 222 -38.80 -7.51 -12.95
C ASN A 222 -37.54 -6.66 -13.13
N HIS A 223 -36.42 -7.04 -12.52
CA HIS A 223 -35.15 -6.33 -12.60
C HIS A 223 -33.92 -7.27 -12.57
N GLY A 224 -32.72 -6.69 -12.58
CA GLY A 224 -31.46 -7.42 -12.58
C GLY A 224 -31.02 -7.93 -11.19
N SER A 225 -29.94 -8.71 -11.21
CA SER A 225 -29.17 -9.11 -10.03
C SER A 225 -27.88 -8.28 -10.00
N GLU A 226 -27.70 -7.37 -9.04
CA GLU A 226 -26.54 -6.47 -9.01
C GLU A 226 -25.68 -6.62 -7.74
N ILE A 227 -24.37 -6.53 -7.93
CA ILE A 227 -23.39 -6.37 -6.86
C ILE A 227 -22.43 -5.27 -7.29
N SER A 228 -22.19 -4.27 -6.44
CA SER A 228 -21.21 -3.22 -6.73
C SER A 228 -20.23 -3.01 -5.60
N LEU A 229 -18.94 -3.17 -5.92
CA LEU A 229 -17.84 -3.19 -4.95
C LEU A 229 -16.86 -2.06 -5.27
N GLY A 230 -16.68 -1.15 -4.30
CA GLY A 230 -15.67 -0.09 -4.37
C GLY A 230 -14.32 -0.55 -3.82
N LEU A 231 -13.45 -1.13 -4.64
CA LEU A 231 -12.08 -1.48 -4.25
C LEU A 231 -11.13 -0.34 -4.65
N THR A 232 -11.05 0.66 -3.77
CA THR A 232 -10.54 2.02 -4.08
C THR A 232 -9.22 2.39 -3.38
N THR A 233 -8.64 1.48 -2.62
CA THR A 233 -7.45 1.72 -1.78
C THR A 233 -6.43 0.59 -1.97
N PRO A 234 -5.12 0.82 -1.73
CA PRO A 234 -4.10 -0.23 -1.88
C PRO A 234 -4.24 -1.38 -0.87
N ASN A 235 -5.08 -1.23 0.17
CA ASN A 235 -5.43 -2.29 1.12
C ASN A 235 -6.63 -3.14 0.66
N SER A 236 -7.40 -2.64 -0.32
CA SER A 236 -8.63 -3.30 -0.78
C SER A 236 -8.33 -4.49 -1.67
N LYS A 237 -9.04 -5.61 -1.46
CA LYS A 237 -8.85 -6.85 -2.22
C LYS A 237 -10.14 -7.66 -2.42
N LEU A 238 -10.26 -8.29 -3.58
CA LEU A 238 -11.19 -9.39 -3.85
C LEU A 238 -10.37 -10.66 -4.08
N VAL A 239 -10.75 -11.78 -3.44
CA VAL A 239 -10.16 -13.10 -3.69
C VAL A 239 -11.31 -14.07 -3.96
N GLY A 240 -11.43 -14.50 -5.22
CA GLY A 240 -12.55 -15.34 -5.68
C GLY A 240 -12.89 -15.16 -7.16
N GLY A 241 -13.60 -16.14 -7.71
CA GLY A 241 -14.18 -16.09 -9.05
C GLY A 241 -15.52 -15.36 -9.08
N VAL A 242 -16.02 -15.03 -10.27
CA VAL A 242 -17.29 -14.33 -10.47
C VAL A 242 -18.20 -15.16 -11.37
N LEU A 243 -19.15 -15.90 -10.79
CA LEU A 243 -20.17 -16.65 -11.53
C LEU A 243 -21.35 -15.74 -11.86
N ASN A 244 -21.59 -15.49 -13.15
CA ASN A 244 -22.79 -14.82 -13.64
C ASN A 244 -23.67 -15.78 -14.44
N GLU A 245 -24.68 -16.40 -13.82
CA GLU A 245 -25.56 -17.37 -14.49
C GLU A 245 -26.33 -16.76 -15.68
N PHE A 246 -26.54 -15.43 -15.69
CA PHE A 246 -27.19 -14.72 -16.81
C PHE A 246 -26.28 -14.67 -18.05
N ASP A 247 -24.98 -14.44 -17.87
CA ASP A 247 -23.98 -14.45 -18.95
C ASP A 247 -23.52 -15.87 -19.33
N GLU A 248 -23.61 -16.86 -18.43
CA GLU A 248 -23.41 -18.27 -18.81
C GLU A 248 -24.53 -18.78 -19.73
N SER A 249 -25.77 -18.34 -19.49
CA SER A 249 -26.92 -18.71 -20.31
C SER A 249 -27.14 -17.83 -21.54
N ASN A 250 -26.29 -16.81 -21.75
CA ASN A 250 -26.44 -15.80 -22.80
C ASN A 250 -27.81 -15.09 -22.76
N ASN A 251 -28.40 -14.96 -21.57
CA ASN A 251 -29.73 -14.41 -21.33
C ASN A 251 -29.68 -13.41 -20.18
N ASN A 252 -29.13 -12.22 -20.46
CA ASN A 252 -28.94 -11.15 -19.50
C ASN A 252 -29.65 -9.84 -19.92
N PRO A 253 -31.00 -9.81 -19.97
CA PRO A 253 -31.75 -8.66 -20.48
C PRO A 253 -31.69 -7.42 -19.57
N HIS A 254 -31.28 -7.59 -18.31
CA HIS A 254 -31.25 -6.54 -17.28
C HIS A 254 -29.82 -6.10 -16.90
N HIS A 255 -28.78 -6.53 -17.63
CA HIS A 255 -27.37 -6.25 -17.30
C HIS A 255 -26.99 -6.67 -15.86
N SER A 256 -27.54 -7.79 -15.39
CA SER A 256 -27.19 -8.43 -14.12
C SER A 256 -25.70 -8.78 -14.08
N GLY A 257 -25.02 -8.43 -13.00
CA GLY A 257 -23.60 -8.76 -12.83
C GLY A 257 -22.84 -7.82 -11.89
N LEU A 258 -21.52 -7.98 -11.90
CA LEU A 258 -20.60 -7.25 -11.02
C LEU A 258 -20.22 -5.89 -11.63
N ARG A 259 -20.43 -4.81 -10.85
CA ARG A 259 -19.81 -3.50 -11.06
C ARG A 259 -18.63 -3.34 -10.10
N LEU A 260 -17.44 -3.66 -10.58
CA LEU A 260 -16.19 -3.60 -9.81
C LEU A 260 -15.43 -2.31 -10.13
N TYR A 261 -15.24 -1.45 -9.12
CA TYR A 261 -14.21 -0.41 -9.18
C TYR A 261 -12.90 -1.00 -8.64
N LEU A 262 -11.83 -0.96 -9.43
CA LEU A 262 -10.54 -1.58 -9.10
C LEU A 262 -9.42 -0.55 -9.29
N GLN A 263 -9.10 0.19 -8.22
CA GLN A 263 -8.37 1.45 -8.27
C GLN A 263 -7.28 1.57 -7.19
N ASN A 264 -6.32 2.48 -7.41
CA ASN A 264 -5.29 2.90 -6.46
C ASN A 264 -4.47 1.75 -5.84
N GLY A 265 -4.10 0.76 -6.65
CA GLY A 265 -3.35 -0.42 -6.21
C GLY A 265 -4.18 -1.55 -5.57
N ALA A 266 -5.51 -1.40 -5.45
CA ALA A 266 -6.40 -2.47 -5.00
C ALA A 266 -6.28 -3.72 -5.90
N THR A 267 -6.44 -4.91 -5.33
CA THR A 267 -6.23 -6.18 -6.03
C THR A 267 -7.49 -7.01 -6.24
N TRP A 268 -7.54 -7.77 -7.33
CA TRP A 268 -8.47 -8.88 -7.51
C TRP A 268 -7.67 -10.14 -7.86
N ARG A 269 -7.60 -11.08 -6.93
CA ARG A 269 -7.03 -12.41 -7.16
C ARG A 269 -8.11 -13.34 -7.72
N ASN A 270 -7.99 -13.64 -9.00
CA ASN A 270 -8.97 -14.39 -9.77
C ASN A 270 -8.71 -15.90 -9.68
N GLU A 271 -9.37 -16.56 -8.72
CA GLU A 271 -9.36 -18.02 -8.55
C GLU A 271 -10.74 -18.50 -8.09
N TRP A 272 -11.23 -19.64 -8.56
CA TRP A 272 -12.42 -20.25 -7.94
C TRP A 272 -12.07 -20.83 -6.56
N LEU A 273 -12.93 -20.57 -5.57
CA LEU A 273 -12.76 -21.04 -4.20
C LEU A 273 -13.82 -22.07 -3.82
N GLY A 274 -13.37 -23.27 -3.45
CA GLY A 274 -14.24 -24.35 -2.94
C GLY A 274 -14.91 -25.18 -4.04
N ALA A 275 -16.00 -25.84 -3.70
CA ALA A 275 -16.83 -26.57 -4.65
C ALA A 275 -17.43 -25.63 -5.70
N GLU A 276 -17.55 -26.11 -6.93
CA GLU A 276 -18.30 -25.42 -7.99
C GLU A 276 -19.79 -25.75 -7.87
N ARG A 277 -20.64 -24.80 -8.26
CA ARG A 277 -22.10 -24.92 -8.17
C ARG A 277 -22.61 -26.11 -8.99
N GLU A 278 -23.44 -26.97 -8.38
CA GLU A 278 -24.07 -28.07 -9.10
C GLU A 278 -25.20 -27.60 -10.03
N TYR A 279 -25.42 -28.32 -11.15
CA TYR A 279 -26.50 -28.00 -12.07
C TYR A 279 -27.88 -28.34 -11.47
N PRO A 280 -28.85 -27.41 -11.46
CA PRO A 280 -30.18 -27.64 -10.91
C PRO A 280 -31.03 -28.55 -11.81
N THR A 281 -30.92 -29.86 -11.57
CA THR A 281 -31.55 -30.93 -12.36
C THR A 281 -33.08 -30.94 -12.41
N GLN A 282 -33.80 -30.10 -11.65
CA GLN A 282 -35.26 -30.09 -11.62
C GLN A 282 -35.88 -28.72 -11.94
N GLY A 283 -36.38 -28.59 -13.18
CA GLY A 283 -37.25 -27.48 -13.60
C GLY A 283 -36.56 -26.31 -14.30
N ARG A 284 -35.31 -26.50 -14.76
CA ARG A 284 -34.56 -25.56 -15.60
C ARG A 284 -34.39 -26.15 -17.02
N PRO A 285 -34.46 -25.36 -18.12
CA PRO A 285 -34.33 -25.90 -19.47
C PRO A 285 -32.93 -26.42 -19.78
N ASP A 286 -32.84 -27.65 -20.28
CA ASP A 286 -31.61 -28.43 -20.51
C ASP A 286 -30.75 -27.97 -21.72
N THR A 287 -30.89 -26.71 -22.13
CA THR A 287 -30.34 -26.16 -23.38
C THR A 287 -29.44 -24.94 -23.20
N ALA A 288 -29.27 -24.46 -21.97
CA ALA A 288 -28.41 -23.33 -21.64
C ALA A 288 -27.43 -23.73 -20.52
N ASN A 289 -26.17 -23.32 -20.65
CA ASN A 289 -25.22 -23.46 -19.56
C ASN A 289 -25.54 -22.43 -18.45
N TYR A 290 -25.30 -22.80 -17.20
CA TYR A 290 -25.35 -21.91 -16.04
C TYR A 290 -24.16 -22.12 -15.11
N LEU A 291 -23.21 -22.99 -15.46
CA LEU A 291 -22.04 -23.33 -14.64
C LEU A 291 -20.82 -22.50 -15.00
N TYR A 292 -19.90 -22.32 -14.05
CA TYR A 292 -18.75 -21.43 -14.12
C TYR A 292 -17.73 -21.82 -15.21
N THR A 293 -17.78 -21.14 -16.36
CA THR A 293 -16.82 -21.29 -17.48
C THR A 293 -15.62 -20.35 -17.36
N GLY A 294 -15.71 -19.34 -16.51
CA GLY A 294 -14.73 -18.29 -16.27
C GLY A 294 -15.38 -17.12 -15.54
N SER A 295 -14.58 -16.18 -15.04
CA SER A 295 -15.12 -15.04 -14.30
C SER A 295 -15.76 -14.00 -15.24
N LYS A 296 -17.00 -13.61 -15.00
CA LYS A 296 -17.73 -12.67 -15.86
C LYS A 296 -18.16 -11.42 -15.09
N VAL A 297 -17.76 -10.25 -15.57
CA VAL A 297 -17.94 -8.95 -14.91
C VAL A 297 -18.67 -8.00 -15.86
N GLU A 298 -19.80 -7.43 -15.43
CA GLU A 298 -20.59 -6.54 -16.29
C GLU A 298 -19.88 -5.20 -16.49
N HIS A 299 -19.35 -4.59 -15.42
CA HIS A 299 -18.56 -3.37 -15.50
C HIS A 299 -17.28 -3.49 -14.67
N LEU A 300 -16.12 -3.24 -15.28
CA LEU A 300 -14.84 -3.13 -14.58
C LEU A 300 -14.24 -1.74 -14.81
N ILE A 301 -14.24 -0.92 -13.75
CA ILE A 301 -13.79 0.47 -13.75
C ILE A 301 -12.42 0.53 -13.06
N GLY A 302 -11.39 0.62 -13.87
CA GLY A 302 -10.00 0.82 -13.44
C GLY A 302 -9.73 2.22 -12.88
N GLY A 303 -8.45 2.52 -12.67
CA GLY A 303 -8.00 3.85 -12.27
C GLY A 303 -8.24 4.90 -13.36
N ALA A 304 -8.32 6.18 -12.96
CA ALA A 304 -8.47 7.31 -13.89
C ALA A 304 -7.17 7.71 -14.61
N THR A 305 -6.04 7.14 -14.21
CA THR A 305 -4.70 7.25 -14.84
C THR A 305 -3.92 5.94 -14.66
N GLU A 306 -2.91 5.68 -15.50
CA GLU A 306 -2.03 4.50 -15.38
C GLU A 306 -1.36 4.36 -14.00
N GLY A 307 -1.16 5.47 -13.26
CA GLY A 307 -0.58 5.49 -11.90
C GLY A 307 -1.61 5.28 -10.76
N SER A 308 -2.90 5.35 -11.07
CA SER A 308 -4.02 5.08 -10.14
C SER A 308 -4.71 3.74 -10.42
N ARG A 309 -4.11 2.89 -11.25
CA ARG A 309 -4.66 1.59 -11.65
C ARG A 309 -4.80 0.64 -10.46
N GLY A 310 -5.85 -0.19 -10.46
CA GLY A 310 -5.88 -1.43 -9.68
C GLY A 310 -5.28 -2.60 -10.47
N ILE A 311 -5.26 -3.78 -9.84
CA ILE A 311 -4.48 -4.95 -10.28
C ILE A 311 -5.36 -6.19 -10.31
N ILE A 312 -5.37 -6.93 -11.42
CA ILE A 312 -5.96 -8.27 -11.53
C ILE A 312 -4.82 -9.28 -11.45
N GLN A 313 -4.76 -10.10 -10.41
CA GLN A 313 -3.85 -11.26 -10.33
C GLN A 313 -4.59 -12.45 -10.96
N ALA A 314 -4.19 -12.84 -12.18
CA ALA A 314 -4.82 -13.94 -12.90
C ALA A 314 -4.29 -15.29 -12.38
N VAL A 315 -5.17 -16.17 -11.89
CA VAL A 315 -4.78 -17.46 -11.31
C VAL A 315 -5.51 -18.64 -11.94
N ASP A 316 -6.85 -18.57 -12.09
CA ASP A 316 -7.64 -19.62 -12.76
C ASP A 316 -7.17 -19.84 -14.21
N ALA A 317 -7.25 -21.09 -14.70
CA ALA A 317 -6.92 -21.43 -16.08
C ALA A 317 -7.96 -20.88 -17.08
N ARG A 318 -9.19 -20.65 -16.60
CA ARG A 318 -10.34 -20.13 -17.35
C ARG A 318 -10.21 -18.64 -17.66
N PRO A 319 -10.95 -18.11 -18.66
CA PRO A 319 -10.88 -16.70 -19.02
C PRO A 319 -11.56 -15.80 -17.98
N ILE A 320 -11.18 -14.51 -18.01
CA ILE A 320 -11.92 -13.41 -17.38
C ILE A 320 -12.62 -12.62 -18.49
N THR A 321 -13.95 -12.58 -18.48
CA THR A 321 -14.75 -11.77 -19.40
C THR A 321 -15.20 -10.48 -18.71
N ILE A 322 -14.99 -9.35 -19.38
CA ILE A 322 -15.41 -8.01 -18.95
C ILE A 322 -16.33 -7.46 -20.04
N ASN A 323 -17.61 -7.25 -19.71
CA ASN A 323 -18.57 -6.78 -20.70
C ASN A 323 -18.33 -5.30 -21.06
N ASN A 324 -18.13 -4.45 -20.04
CA ASN A 324 -17.82 -3.02 -20.21
C ASN A 324 -16.57 -2.65 -19.39
N TYR A 325 -15.50 -2.20 -20.05
CA TYR A 325 -14.24 -1.80 -19.41
C TYR A 325 -14.02 -0.29 -19.49
N ALA A 326 -13.52 0.31 -18.40
CA ALA A 326 -13.19 1.74 -18.35
C ALA A 326 -11.91 2.02 -17.56
N GLY A 327 -11.09 2.97 -18.03
CA GLY A 327 -9.89 3.42 -17.31
C GLY A 327 -8.71 2.45 -17.44
N HIS A 328 -7.91 2.33 -16.37
CA HIS A 328 -6.64 1.59 -16.42
C HIS A 328 -6.52 0.50 -15.33
N THR A 329 -6.03 -0.68 -15.70
CA THR A 329 -5.70 -1.80 -14.79
C THR A 329 -4.39 -2.48 -15.18
N ALA A 330 -3.72 -3.10 -14.20
CA ALA A 330 -2.69 -4.11 -14.45
C ALA A 330 -3.31 -5.51 -14.46
N ILE A 331 -2.70 -6.44 -15.20
CA ILE A 331 -3.05 -7.86 -15.21
C ILE A 331 -1.76 -8.66 -15.01
N ASP A 332 -1.65 -9.33 -13.87
CA ASP A 332 -0.46 -9.99 -13.38
C ASP A 332 -0.58 -11.50 -13.56
N TYR A 333 0.37 -12.10 -14.27
CA TYR A 333 0.47 -13.54 -14.48
C TYR A 333 1.66 -14.09 -13.68
N GLU A 334 1.37 -14.60 -12.48
CA GLU A 334 2.35 -15.02 -11.47
C GLU A 334 3.00 -16.38 -11.79
N LYS A 335 4.24 -16.59 -11.33
CA LYS A 335 4.96 -17.85 -11.54
C LYS A 335 4.28 -19.02 -10.82
N GLY A 336 3.80 -19.99 -11.60
CA GLY A 336 3.09 -21.17 -11.10
C GLY A 336 1.57 -21.05 -11.11
N ALA A 337 1.01 -19.89 -11.46
CA ALA A 337 -0.42 -19.74 -11.69
C ALA A 337 -0.86 -20.49 -12.98
N PRO A 338 -1.95 -21.29 -12.95
CA PRO A 338 -2.52 -21.90 -14.15
C PRO A 338 -2.83 -20.90 -15.28
N ALA A 339 -3.23 -19.68 -14.94
CA ALA A 339 -3.42 -18.58 -15.89
C ALA A 339 -2.17 -18.20 -16.71
N ALA A 340 -0.96 -18.40 -16.18
CA ALA A 340 0.28 -18.00 -16.85
C ALA A 340 0.62 -18.90 -18.04
N GLU A 341 0.11 -20.13 -18.07
CA GLU A 341 0.39 -21.11 -19.13
C GLU A 341 -0.18 -20.69 -20.50
N ASN A 342 0.39 -21.22 -21.57
CA ASN A 342 -0.07 -20.94 -22.94
C ASN A 342 -1.51 -21.45 -23.17
N GLY A 343 -2.33 -20.68 -23.87
CA GLY A 343 -3.74 -21.00 -24.15
C GLY A 343 -4.70 -20.94 -22.95
N LYS A 344 -4.26 -20.40 -21.81
CA LYS A 344 -5.05 -20.24 -20.58
C LYS A 344 -5.09 -18.78 -20.11
N GLY A 345 -6.05 -18.45 -19.24
CA GLY A 345 -6.14 -17.14 -18.59
C GLY A 345 -6.29 -15.96 -19.57
N GLU A 346 -7.04 -16.13 -20.67
CA GLU A 346 -7.39 -15.02 -21.56
C GLU A 346 -8.25 -13.97 -20.81
N VAL A 347 -7.99 -12.68 -21.02
CA VAL A 347 -8.84 -11.58 -20.56
C VAL A 347 -9.58 -11.03 -21.77
N VAL A 348 -10.88 -11.26 -21.79
CA VAL A 348 -11.80 -10.94 -22.90
C VAL A 348 -12.56 -9.67 -22.56
N ILE A 349 -12.37 -8.61 -23.34
CA ILE A 349 -13.04 -7.31 -23.18
C ILE A 349 -14.04 -7.15 -24.33
N ASN A 350 -15.33 -7.02 -24.02
CA ASN A 350 -16.39 -6.93 -25.03
C ASN A 350 -16.63 -5.51 -25.56
N HIS A 351 -16.40 -4.50 -24.72
CA HIS A 351 -16.47 -3.07 -24.99
C HIS A 351 -15.48 -2.31 -24.09
N ALA A 352 -14.90 -1.21 -24.57
CA ALA A 352 -14.03 -0.34 -23.77
C ALA A 352 -14.33 1.16 -23.98
N ASP A 353 -14.32 1.93 -22.90
CA ASP A 353 -14.43 3.40 -22.95
C ASP A 353 -13.19 4.06 -23.59
N PRO A 354 -13.32 5.18 -24.32
CA PRO A 354 -12.20 5.87 -24.97
C PRO A 354 -11.06 6.24 -24.01
N GLY A 355 -9.84 5.80 -24.35
CA GLY A 355 -8.62 6.09 -23.58
C GLY A 355 -8.27 5.05 -22.51
N SER A 356 -9.05 3.98 -22.38
CA SER A 356 -8.79 2.89 -21.44
C SER A 356 -7.56 2.07 -21.82
N SER A 357 -6.85 1.48 -20.85
CA SER A 357 -5.69 0.61 -21.15
C SER A 357 -5.37 -0.45 -20.10
N VAL A 358 -5.11 -1.67 -20.56
CA VAL A 358 -4.56 -2.74 -19.73
C VAL A 358 -3.03 -2.78 -19.78
N THR A 359 -2.39 -3.09 -18.66
CA THR A 359 -0.94 -3.35 -18.57
C THR A 359 -0.69 -4.78 -18.15
N LEU A 360 -0.25 -5.65 -19.07
CA LEU A 360 0.13 -7.02 -18.72
C LEU A 360 1.49 -7.02 -18.01
N ARG A 361 1.59 -7.75 -16.90
CA ARG A 361 2.85 -7.98 -16.17
C ARG A 361 3.08 -9.48 -15.99
N SER A 362 4.28 -9.94 -16.33
CA SER A 362 4.75 -11.31 -16.04
C SER A 362 6.27 -11.37 -16.14
N SER A 363 6.84 -12.55 -15.95
CA SER A 363 8.25 -12.83 -16.20
C SER A 363 8.40 -13.99 -17.17
N VAL A 364 9.51 -14.03 -17.91
CA VAL A 364 9.87 -15.19 -18.77
C VAL A 364 9.77 -16.49 -17.96
N ASP A 365 10.26 -16.43 -16.73
CA ASP A 365 10.30 -17.48 -15.72
C ASP A 365 8.91 -17.97 -15.25
N ALA A 366 7.87 -17.14 -15.38
CA ALA A 366 6.48 -17.46 -15.04
C ALA A 366 5.73 -18.11 -16.21
N LEU A 367 5.92 -17.58 -17.42
CA LEU A 367 5.25 -18.04 -18.64
C LEU A 367 5.73 -19.42 -19.11
N LYS A 368 6.88 -19.90 -18.62
CA LYS A 368 7.60 -21.10 -19.08
C LYS A 368 8.01 -21.04 -20.56
N GLU A 369 7.89 -19.88 -21.19
CA GLU A 369 8.42 -19.64 -22.51
C GLU A 369 9.94 -19.67 -22.45
N HIS A 370 10.58 -20.34 -23.41
CA HIS A 370 11.97 -19.99 -23.70
C HIS A 370 11.97 -18.53 -24.16
N ALA A 371 12.72 -17.66 -23.47
CA ALA A 371 13.23 -16.47 -24.12
C ALA A 371 14.15 -16.94 -25.26
N ASN A 372 13.58 -17.08 -26.46
CA ASN A 372 14.37 -17.26 -27.67
C ASN A 372 15.41 -16.14 -27.68
N ALA A 373 16.68 -16.49 -27.81
CA ALA A 373 17.81 -15.67 -27.34
C ALA A 373 18.06 -14.37 -28.13
N GLU A 374 17.16 -14.06 -29.05
CA GLU A 374 17.10 -12.86 -29.88
C GLU A 374 15.61 -12.44 -29.94
N ILE A 375 15.25 -11.24 -29.47
CA ILE A 375 13.87 -10.71 -29.64
C ILE A 375 13.84 -9.32 -30.29
N PRO A 376 14.21 -9.20 -31.58
CA PRO A 376 13.27 -8.66 -32.55
C PRO A 376 12.05 -9.61 -32.64
N GLY A 377 10.83 -9.09 -32.76
CA GLY A 377 9.67 -9.93 -33.09
C GLY A 377 8.89 -10.54 -31.91
N LEU A 378 8.52 -9.72 -30.92
CA LEU A 378 7.49 -10.06 -29.90
C LEU A 378 6.11 -10.41 -30.52
N ALA A 379 5.95 -10.29 -31.85
CA ALA A 379 4.74 -10.58 -32.64
C ALA A 379 4.23 -12.03 -32.55
N GLU A 380 5.12 -13.01 -32.37
CA GLU A 380 4.73 -14.41 -32.24
C GLU A 380 4.34 -14.80 -30.81
N ASN A 381 4.77 -14.02 -29.82
CA ASN A 381 4.62 -14.31 -28.39
C ASN A 381 3.14 -14.45 -27.99
N GLN A 382 2.83 -15.47 -27.19
CA GLN A 382 1.45 -15.81 -26.82
C GLN A 382 0.94 -15.01 -25.63
N PHE A 383 1.82 -14.35 -24.88
CA PHE A 383 1.49 -13.53 -23.71
C PHE A 383 0.56 -12.37 -24.07
N VAL A 384 0.88 -11.59 -25.11
CA VAL A 384 0.04 -10.45 -25.52
C VAL A 384 -1.32 -10.92 -26.04
N LYS A 385 -1.36 -12.08 -26.71
CA LYS A 385 -2.57 -12.70 -27.26
C LYS A 385 -3.57 -13.17 -26.18
N LYS A 386 -3.17 -13.16 -24.90
CA LYS A 386 -4.10 -13.33 -23.77
C LYS A 386 -5.11 -12.19 -23.67
N ILE A 387 -4.86 -11.00 -24.24
CA ILE A 387 -5.90 -9.97 -24.38
C ILE A 387 -6.71 -10.20 -25.65
N VAL A 388 -8.02 -10.37 -25.48
CA VAL A 388 -8.99 -10.48 -26.57
C VAL A 388 -9.97 -9.31 -26.46
N TYR A 389 -10.03 -8.44 -27.46
CA TYR A 389 -10.89 -7.26 -27.49
C TYR A 389 -11.95 -7.41 -28.58
N ASN A 390 -13.11 -7.95 -28.20
CA ASN A 390 -14.20 -8.20 -29.17
C ASN A 390 -14.76 -6.89 -29.75
N GLY A 391 -14.65 -5.76 -29.03
CA GLY A 391 -14.97 -4.42 -29.54
C GLY A 391 -14.16 -4.04 -30.78
N TYR A 392 -12.90 -4.48 -30.88
CA TYR A 392 -12.04 -4.24 -32.05
C TYR A 392 -12.66 -4.79 -33.35
N THR A 393 -13.25 -5.99 -33.28
CA THR A 393 -13.91 -6.66 -34.41
C THR A 393 -15.18 -5.94 -34.87
N LYS A 394 -15.78 -5.12 -33.99
CA LYS A 394 -16.92 -4.24 -34.25
C LYS A 394 -16.51 -2.83 -34.72
N GLY A 395 -15.20 -2.55 -34.79
CA GLY A 395 -14.63 -1.29 -35.24
C GLY A 395 -14.16 -0.34 -34.13
N GLU A 396 -14.24 -0.72 -32.84
CA GLU A 396 -13.74 0.12 -31.75
C GLU A 396 -12.21 0.23 -31.74
N ARG A 397 -11.68 1.35 -31.24
CA ARG A 397 -10.24 1.64 -31.10
C ARG A 397 -9.91 2.31 -29.76
N ASN A 398 -10.61 1.88 -28.71
CA ASN A 398 -10.61 2.57 -27.42
C ASN A 398 -9.61 2.01 -26.40
N LEU A 399 -9.16 0.76 -26.59
CA LEU A 399 -8.28 0.03 -25.69
C LEU A 399 -6.81 0.10 -26.13
N GLY A 400 -5.94 0.65 -25.28
CA GLY A 400 -4.49 0.49 -25.37
C GLY A 400 -3.99 -0.73 -24.61
N VAL A 401 -2.85 -1.30 -25.04
CA VAL A 401 -2.19 -2.41 -24.33
C VAL A 401 -0.73 -2.06 -24.05
N ASN A 402 -0.37 -2.03 -22.76
CA ASN A 402 1.02 -1.96 -22.31
C ASN A 402 1.50 -3.37 -21.91
N VAL A 403 2.78 -3.65 -22.09
CA VAL A 403 3.42 -4.92 -21.69
C VAL A 403 4.65 -4.61 -20.84
N HIS A 404 4.83 -5.34 -19.75
CA HIS A 404 5.97 -5.26 -18.85
C HIS A 404 6.42 -6.70 -18.52
N LEU A 405 7.47 -7.16 -19.19
CA LEU A 405 7.97 -8.53 -19.11
C LEU A 405 9.35 -8.55 -18.43
N GLU A 406 9.40 -9.07 -17.21
CA GLU A 406 10.65 -9.25 -16.49
C GLU A 406 11.49 -10.36 -17.14
N THR A 407 12.71 -10.02 -17.54
CA THR A 407 13.66 -10.97 -18.16
C THR A 407 14.54 -11.68 -17.14
N GLY A 408 14.56 -11.17 -15.89
CA GLY A 408 15.32 -11.70 -14.76
C GLY A 408 15.21 -10.77 -13.54
N VAL A 409 15.85 -11.13 -12.43
CA VAL A 409 15.87 -10.35 -11.18
C VAL A 409 16.69 -9.07 -11.33
N ILE A 410 17.85 -9.16 -11.98
CA ILE A 410 18.75 -8.02 -12.24
C ILE A 410 18.78 -7.59 -13.70
N SER A 411 18.28 -8.43 -14.61
CA SER A 411 18.21 -8.17 -16.04
C SER A 411 17.20 -7.05 -16.36
N PRO A 412 17.41 -6.25 -17.41
CA PRO A 412 16.48 -5.17 -17.78
C PRO A 412 15.06 -5.68 -18.09
N THR A 413 14.05 -5.02 -17.55
CA THR A 413 12.65 -5.34 -17.88
C THR A 413 12.34 -4.87 -19.30
N LEU A 414 11.70 -5.74 -20.09
CA LEU A 414 11.26 -5.44 -21.45
C LEU A 414 9.87 -4.80 -21.40
N ASN A 415 9.72 -3.62 -22.00
CA ASN A 415 8.47 -2.88 -22.03
C ASN A 415 8.04 -2.65 -23.48
N ALA A 416 6.76 -2.88 -23.78
CA ALA A 416 6.15 -2.60 -25.07
C ALA A 416 4.87 -1.76 -24.91
N LYS A 417 4.63 -0.82 -25.84
CA LYS A 417 3.35 -0.10 -25.93
C LYS A 417 2.71 -0.31 -27.28
N LEU A 418 1.58 -1.01 -27.28
CA LEU A 418 0.79 -1.37 -28.46
C LEU A 418 -0.23 -0.26 -28.74
N SER A 419 -0.44 0.01 -30.03
CA SER A 419 -1.48 0.91 -30.52
C SER A 419 -2.88 0.30 -30.34
N PRO A 420 -3.98 1.09 -30.26
CA PRO A 420 -5.34 0.54 -30.40
C PRO A 420 -5.63 -0.14 -31.76
N ASP A 421 -4.72 -0.02 -32.74
CA ASP A 421 -4.71 -0.78 -34.00
C ASP A 421 -3.89 -2.09 -33.96
N ASP A 422 -3.15 -2.36 -32.88
CA ASP A 422 -2.26 -3.53 -32.76
C ASP A 422 -3.06 -4.79 -32.30
N PHE A 423 -4.16 -5.09 -32.99
CA PHE A 423 -5.00 -6.28 -32.78
C PHE A 423 -5.28 -7.01 -34.10
N ASP A 424 -5.39 -8.34 -34.04
CA ASP A 424 -5.66 -9.20 -35.20
C ASP A 424 -7.14 -9.24 -35.61
N ALA A 425 -7.44 -9.98 -36.69
CA ALA A 425 -8.82 -10.11 -37.21
C ALA A 425 -9.80 -10.86 -36.28
N ALA A 426 -9.29 -11.56 -35.26
CA ALA A 426 -10.07 -12.18 -34.20
C ALA A 426 -10.11 -11.31 -32.91
N GLY A 427 -9.56 -10.10 -32.95
CA GLY A 427 -9.49 -9.18 -31.82
C GLY A 427 -8.42 -9.54 -30.78
N ARG A 428 -7.47 -10.43 -31.07
CA ARG A 428 -6.35 -10.70 -30.14
C ARG A 428 -5.26 -9.65 -30.27
N ALA A 429 -4.74 -9.16 -29.15
CA ALA A 429 -3.63 -8.20 -29.18
C ALA A 429 -2.36 -8.84 -29.77
N MET A 430 -1.63 -8.09 -30.59
CA MET A 430 -0.44 -8.53 -31.30
C MET A 430 0.63 -7.45 -31.32
N VAL A 431 1.90 -7.82 -31.33
CA VAL A 431 2.97 -6.83 -31.56
C VAL A 431 3.17 -6.65 -33.06
N SER A 432 3.07 -5.41 -33.54
CA SER A 432 3.25 -5.04 -34.94
C SER A 432 4.64 -4.46 -35.21
N ASN A 433 4.94 -4.15 -36.47
CA ASN A 433 6.14 -3.42 -36.84
C ASN A 433 6.12 -1.92 -36.45
N LYS A 434 5.04 -1.43 -35.86
CA LYS A 434 4.90 -0.06 -35.31
C LYS A 434 5.03 0.00 -33.78
N THR A 435 4.81 -1.13 -33.10
CA THR A 435 4.85 -1.20 -31.63
C THR A 435 6.22 -0.78 -31.10
N VAL A 436 6.23 0.16 -30.15
CA VAL A 436 7.48 0.67 -29.57
C VAL A 436 7.97 -0.29 -28.50
N LEU A 437 9.15 -0.87 -28.71
CA LEU A 437 9.89 -1.68 -27.74
C LEU A 437 10.92 -0.82 -27.01
N SER A 438 11.08 -1.05 -25.71
CA SER A 438 12.04 -0.35 -24.85
C SER A 438 12.46 -1.23 -23.67
N THR A 439 13.60 -0.95 -23.06
CA THR A 439 14.02 -1.60 -21.80
C THR A 439 14.09 -0.60 -20.66
N SER A 440 13.78 -1.07 -19.45
CA SER A 440 13.96 -0.32 -18.20
C SER A 440 14.89 -1.08 -17.26
N GLU A 441 15.43 -0.37 -16.26
CA GLU A 441 16.00 -1.00 -15.07
C GLU A 441 14.94 -1.91 -14.40
N SER A 442 15.35 -3.04 -13.80
CA SER A 442 14.40 -3.90 -13.07
C SER A 442 13.96 -3.23 -11.77
N GLU A 443 12.76 -3.54 -11.30
CA GLU A 443 12.22 -2.96 -10.05
C GLU A 443 13.10 -3.32 -8.83
N ILE A 444 13.70 -4.52 -8.83
CA ILE A 444 14.65 -4.97 -7.81
C ILE A 444 15.96 -4.16 -7.85
N VAL A 445 16.53 -3.90 -9.03
CA VAL A 445 17.75 -3.07 -9.18
C VAL A 445 17.45 -1.61 -8.81
N SER A 446 16.29 -1.09 -9.20
CA SER A 446 15.83 0.26 -8.83
C SER A 446 15.64 0.42 -7.32
N GLY A 447 15.03 -0.57 -6.67
CA GLY A 447 14.92 -0.65 -5.21
C GLY A 447 16.29 -0.71 -4.52
N ALA A 448 17.18 -1.60 -4.96
CA ALA A 448 18.51 -1.75 -4.36
C ALA A 448 19.40 -0.50 -4.58
N LYS A 449 19.30 0.17 -5.74
CA LYS A 449 19.87 1.49 -6.00
C LYS A 449 19.33 2.53 -5.01
N SER A 450 18.03 2.54 -4.78
CA SER A 450 17.37 3.45 -3.84
C SER A 450 17.81 3.21 -2.39
N ALA A 451 18.02 1.94 -2.00
CA ALA A 451 18.63 1.59 -0.72
C ALA A 451 20.05 2.18 -0.59
N LEU A 452 20.93 1.94 -1.57
CA LEU A 452 22.29 2.50 -1.58
C LEU A 452 22.30 4.04 -1.50
N ALA A 453 21.40 4.71 -2.22
CA ALA A 453 21.26 6.16 -2.19
C ALA A 453 20.88 6.69 -0.80
N SER A 454 20.10 5.95 -0.01
CA SER A 454 19.71 6.33 1.36
C SER A 454 20.91 6.45 2.32
N SER A 455 22.00 5.68 2.10
CA SER A 455 23.27 5.85 2.84
C SER A 455 23.97 7.16 2.49
N VAL A 456 23.90 7.60 1.23
CA VAL A 456 24.48 8.88 0.78
C VAL A 456 23.68 10.05 1.34
N MET A 457 22.35 9.96 1.35
CA MET A 457 21.46 10.92 1.99
C MET A 457 21.76 11.05 3.49
N GLN A 458 21.89 9.92 4.19
CA GLN A 458 22.24 9.89 5.61
C GLN A 458 23.62 10.51 5.90
N MET A 459 24.61 10.33 5.03
CA MET A 459 25.91 11.01 5.17
C MET A 459 25.79 12.52 4.94
N ARG A 460 25.00 12.96 3.94
CA ARG A 460 24.71 14.38 3.66
C ARG A 460 23.93 15.04 4.81
N ALA A 461 23.02 14.31 5.47
CA ALA A 461 22.25 14.77 6.62
C ALA A 461 23.13 15.11 7.85
N ASP A 462 24.31 14.49 7.98
CA ASP A 462 25.30 14.82 9.02
C ASP A 462 26.22 16.01 8.64
N THR A 463 25.98 16.74 7.54
CA THR A 463 26.70 18.00 7.29
C THR A 463 26.15 19.13 8.18
N ASN A 464 27.05 19.82 8.92
CA ASN A 464 26.73 20.89 9.87
C ASN A 464 27.77 22.03 9.74
N ASP A 465 27.32 23.28 9.65
CA ASP A 465 28.13 24.49 9.84
C ASP A 465 28.29 24.87 11.33
N LEU A 466 28.92 26.02 11.60
CA LEU A 466 29.18 26.52 12.96
C LEU A 466 27.90 26.83 13.75
N GLN A 467 26.92 27.51 13.14
CA GLN A 467 25.71 27.97 13.83
C GLN A 467 24.77 26.78 14.11
N ARG A 468 24.62 25.85 13.15
CA ARG A 468 23.93 24.57 13.38
C ARG A 468 24.63 23.69 14.43
N ARG A 469 25.96 23.77 14.57
CA ARG A 469 26.69 22.92 15.53
C ARG A 469 26.62 23.44 16.95
N LEU A 470 26.95 24.71 17.19
CA LEU A 470 27.20 25.26 18.53
C LEU A 470 26.25 26.41 18.93
N GLY A 471 25.37 26.87 18.04
CA GLY A 471 24.62 28.11 18.25
C GLY A 471 25.57 29.33 18.28
N ASP A 472 25.14 30.43 18.90
CA ASP A 472 25.99 31.61 18.98
C ASP A 472 27.00 31.57 20.13
N VAL A 473 28.17 31.00 19.82
CA VAL A 473 29.38 30.94 20.67
C VAL A 473 29.95 32.30 21.11
N ARG A 474 29.30 33.43 20.78
CA ARG A 474 29.62 34.78 21.29
C ARG A 474 28.88 35.12 22.59
N LEU A 475 27.87 34.33 22.98
CA LEU A 475 27.00 34.61 24.13
C LEU A 475 27.66 34.44 25.51
N ASN A 476 28.89 33.88 25.60
CA ASN A 476 29.60 33.68 26.86
C ASN A 476 31.15 33.67 26.63
N SER A 477 31.92 34.03 27.65
CA SER A 477 33.38 34.21 27.62
C SER A 477 34.23 32.99 27.99
N ASP A 478 33.64 31.96 28.60
CA ASP A 478 34.32 30.95 29.44
C ASP A 478 35.18 29.95 28.65
N ASN A 479 35.93 29.10 29.36
CA ASN A 479 37.08 28.36 28.81
C ASN A 479 36.79 26.91 28.42
N GLN A 480 35.70 26.33 28.92
CA GLN A 480 35.24 24.98 28.61
C GLN A 480 33.75 24.99 28.31
N GLY A 481 33.28 24.02 27.54
CA GLY A 481 31.85 23.85 27.31
C GLY A 481 31.47 22.44 26.94
N VAL A 482 30.29 22.03 27.43
CA VAL A 482 29.64 20.77 27.10
C VAL A 482 28.28 21.06 26.47
N TRP A 483 27.91 20.29 25.45
CA TRP A 483 26.65 20.47 24.72
C TRP A 483 26.04 19.15 24.28
N GLY A 484 24.72 19.16 24.14
CA GLY A 484 23.92 18.08 23.58
C GLY A 484 22.92 18.64 22.57
N LYS A 485 22.73 17.95 21.45
CA LYS A 485 21.91 18.40 20.33
C LYS A 485 21.14 17.23 19.69
N TYR A 486 19.84 17.41 19.49
CA TYR A 486 19.01 16.58 18.62
C TYR A 486 19.07 17.11 17.19
N ILE A 487 19.09 16.20 16.21
CA ILE A 487 19.00 16.49 14.78
C ILE A 487 17.93 15.55 14.19
N GLY A 488 16.82 16.12 13.72
CA GLY A 488 15.73 15.38 13.09
C GLY A 488 15.39 15.96 11.73
N GLY A 489 14.92 15.14 10.80
CA GLY A 489 14.53 15.66 9.49
C GLY A 489 13.94 14.63 8.55
N LYS A 490 13.46 15.13 7.42
CA LYS A 490 12.92 14.37 6.30
C LYS A 490 13.58 14.82 5.02
N SER A 491 14.19 13.87 4.30
CA SER A 491 14.78 14.09 2.98
C SER A 491 14.29 13.07 1.97
N LYS A 492 14.25 13.43 0.69
CA LYS A 492 13.80 12.57 -0.40
C LYS A 492 14.61 12.74 -1.68
N ILE A 493 14.55 11.73 -2.54
CA ILE A 493 14.94 11.76 -3.96
C ILE A 493 13.77 11.14 -4.73
N THR A 494 13.43 11.67 -5.90
CA THR A 494 12.32 11.19 -6.74
C THR A 494 12.71 10.75 -8.15
N ASP A 495 13.83 11.27 -8.69
CA ASP A 495 14.02 11.32 -10.15
C ASP A 495 14.96 10.22 -10.67
N SER A 496 16.12 10.05 -10.03
CA SER A 496 17.14 9.04 -10.38
C SER A 496 17.08 7.79 -9.49
N ALA A 497 16.41 7.90 -8.36
CA ALA A 497 16.05 6.86 -7.39
C ALA A 497 14.82 7.36 -6.60
N TYR A 498 14.02 6.47 -6.04
CA TYR A 498 12.90 6.85 -5.17
C TYR A 498 13.25 6.52 -3.73
N VAL A 499 13.50 7.55 -2.91
CA VAL A 499 13.80 7.42 -1.48
C VAL A 499 13.02 8.46 -0.71
N ASN A 500 12.32 8.05 0.34
CA ASN A 500 11.68 8.93 1.31
C ASN A 500 12.23 8.59 2.70
N GLN A 501 13.21 9.36 3.19
CA GLN A 501 13.97 9.07 4.40
C GLN A 501 13.60 10.02 5.55
N ASN A 502 13.23 9.46 6.70
CA ASN A 502 13.10 10.18 7.97
C ASN A 502 14.27 9.78 8.88
N TYR A 503 15.00 10.74 9.44
CA TYR A 503 16.16 10.48 10.30
C TYR A 503 16.06 11.18 11.66
N ASN A 504 16.61 10.53 12.68
CA ASN A 504 16.63 11.00 14.07
C ASN A 504 18.01 10.71 14.67
N MET A 505 18.72 11.76 15.11
CA MET A 505 20.08 11.66 15.62
C MET A 505 20.26 12.49 16.90
N ALA A 506 21.14 12.03 17.79
CA ALA A 506 21.61 12.74 18.96
C ALA A 506 23.13 12.93 18.86
N GLN A 507 23.60 14.15 19.13
CA GLN A 507 25.00 14.51 19.16
C GLN A 507 25.36 15.08 20.53
N ILE A 508 26.45 14.63 21.12
CA ILE A 508 27.03 15.18 22.36
C ILE A 508 28.45 15.64 22.10
N GLY A 509 28.86 16.76 22.67
CA GLY A 509 30.18 17.34 22.42
C GLY A 509 30.77 18.08 23.61
N TYR A 510 32.10 18.21 23.57
CA TYR A 510 32.90 18.96 24.53
C TYR A 510 33.99 19.72 23.78
N ASP A 511 34.22 20.96 24.17
CA ASP A 511 35.24 21.84 23.61
C ASP A 511 35.87 22.75 24.67
N THR A 512 37.05 23.29 24.32
CA THR A 512 37.78 24.24 25.14
C THR A 512 38.25 25.43 24.31
N LYS A 513 38.19 26.62 24.91
CA LYS A 513 38.65 27.88 24.35
C LYS A 513 40.14 28.06 24.59
N ARG A 514 40.89 28.34 23.51
CA ARG A 514 42.33 28.57 23.52
C ARG A 514 42.63 29.86 22.77
N GLY A 515 42.58 30.97 23.51
CA GLY A 515 42.61 32.32 22.94
C GLY A 515 41.40 32.55 22.03
N ASN A 516 41.67 32.84 20.76
CA ASN A 516 40.66 33.08 19.74
C ASN A 516 40.06 31.81 19.08
N TRP A 517 40.51 30.62 19.47
CA TRP A 517 39.96 29.34 19.00
C TRP A 517 39.04 28.69 20.04
N ILE A 518 37.99 28.02 19.58
CA ILE A 518 37.28 26.95 20.30
C ILE A 518 37.65 25.64 19.60
N VAL A 519 38.18 24.65 20.33
CA VAL A 519 38.60 23.35 19.78
C VAL A 519 37.98 22.23 20.59
N GLY A 520 37.40 21.23 19.93
CA GLY A 520 36.76 20.12 20.61
C GLY A 520 36.39 18.95 19.74
N GLY A 521 35.63 18.03 20.35
CA GLY A 521 35.11 16.83 19.72
C GLY A 521 33.63 16.62 19.99
N ALA A 522 33.02 15.72 19.23
CA ALA A 522 31.65 15.27 19.45
C ALA A 522 31.44 13.82 19.02
N PHE A 523 30.53 13.13 19.69
CA PHE A 523 30.02 11.82 19.31
C PHE A 523 28.58 11.96 18.79
N LEU A 524 28.25 11.24 17.73
CA LEU A 524 26.94 11.18 17.09
C LEU A 524 26.41 9.74 17.14
N TYR A 525 25.14 9.58 17.48
CA TYR A 525 24.40 8.35 17.22
C TYR A 525 23.03 8.67 16.62
N GLY A 526 22.54 7.85 15.70
CA GLY A 526 21.22 8.05 15.12
C GLY A 526 20.70 6.88 14.31
N THR A 527 19.42 7.00 13.92
CA THR A 527 18.67 6.02 13.14
C THR A 527 17.94 6.72 12.00
N ASN A 528 17.63 5.98 10.94
CA ASN A 528 16.70 6.41 9.92
C ASN A 528 15.78 5.26 9.49
N ASN A 529 14.62 5.63 8.96
CA ASN A 529 13.72 4.76 8.21
C ASN A 529 13.60 5.36 6.80
N SER A 530 13.71 4.52 5.77
CA SER A 530 13.69 4.93 4.37
C SER A 530 12.67 4.10 3.60
N ASP A 531 11.66 4.76 3.02
CA ASP A 531 10.70 4.11 2.11
C ASP A 531 11.24 4.19 0.67
N TYR A 532 11.05 3.13 -0.11
CA TYR A 532 11.39 3.05 -1.53
C TYR A 532 10.13 2.89 -2.38
N ALA A 533 10.23 2.89 -3.72
CA ALA A 533 9.06 2.74 -4.60
C ALA A 533 8.30 1.43 -4.35
N LEU A 534 9.04 0.34 -4.17
CA LEU A 534 8.55 -1.00 -3.80
C LEU A 534 9.46 -1.59 -2.72
N GLY A 535 9.35 -1.10 -1.48
CA GLY A 535 10.10 -1.64 -0.34
C GLY A 535 10.46 -0.60 0.72
N SER A 536 11.29 -1.01 1.69
CA SER A 536 11.76 -0.14 2.75
C SER A 536 13.12 -0.58 3.31
N GLY A 537 13.74 0.28 4.10
CA GLY A 537 14.94 -0.03 4.88
C GLY A 537 15.07 0.79 6.16
N SER A 538 15.96 0.34 7.03
CA SER A 538 16.28 1.00 8.29
C SER A 538 17.78 1.14 8.47
N GLY A 539 18.24 2.36 8.74
CA GLY A 539 19.64 2.69 8.90
C GLY A 539 20.03 3.01 10.36
N LYS A 540 21.30 2.76 10.69
CA LYS A 540 21.94 3.18 11.95
C LYS A 540 23.27 3.86 11.65
N THR A 541 23.50 5.01 12.26
CA THR A 541 24.74 5.80 12.11
C THR A 541 25.38 6.01 13.47
N ALA A 542 26.68 5.75 13.57
CA ALA A 542 27.52 6.14 14.70
C ALA A 542 28.72 6.93 14.18
N GLY A 543 29.07 8.04 14.85
CA GLY A 543 30.00 9.02 14.30
C GLY A 543 30.86 9.72 15.34
N LEU A 544 32.05 10.13 14.92
CA LEU A 544 32.97 10.98 15.66
C LEU A 544 33.31 12.22 14.83
N ALA A 545 33.33 13.38 15.50
CA ALA A 545 33.71 14.65 14.91
C ALA A 545 34.81 15.33 15.73
N ILE A 546 35.72 16.03 15.05
CA ILE A 546 36.67 16.97 15.64
C ILE A 546 36.52 18.32 14.94
N TYR A 547 36.57 19.42 15.68
CA TYR A 547 36.34 20.75 15.13
C TYR A 547 37.18 21.85 15.79
N GLY A 548 37.43 22.90 15.02
CA GLY A 548 38.10 24.13 15.43
C GLY A 548 37.40 25.34 14.84
N ALA A 549 36.86 26.20 15.70
CA ALA A 549 36.22 27.47 15.32
C ALA A 549 37.06 28.65 15.80
N LYS A 550 37.61 29.45 14.87
CA LYS A 550 38.36 30.67 15.17
C LYS A 550 37.48 31.91 15.00
N GLN A 551 37.46 32.77 16.01
CA GLN A 551 36.82 34.09 15.93
C GLN A 551 37.90 35.19 15.84
N PHE A 552 37.71 36.18 14.98
CA PHE A 552 38.61 37.32 14.84
C PHE A 552 37.95 38.59 15.40
N ASN A 553 38.76 39.50 15.94
CA ASN A 553 38.31 40.71 16.62
C ASN A 553 37.52 41.68 15.70
N ASP A 554 37.61 41.51 14.37
CA ASP A 554 36.89 42.31 13.37
C ASP A 554 35.63 41.62 12.80
N GLY A 555 35.07 40.64 13.53
CA GLY A 555 33.82 39.95 13.18
C GLY A 555 33.96 38.79 12.20
N ARG A 556 35.17 38.54 11.66
CA ARG A 556 35.44 37.34 10.85
C ARG A 556 35.40 36.07 11.70
N TYR A 557 35.07 34.96 11.07
CA TYR A 557 35.25 33.62 11.61
C TYR A 557 35.79 32.65 10.57
N LEU A 558 36.45 31.59 11.06
CA LEU A 558 36.84 30.41 10.30
C LEU A 558 36.39 29.20 11.10
N ASP A 559 35.58 28.33 10.52
CA ASP A 559 35.18 27.05 11.10
C ASP A 559 35.75 25.90 10.30
N ILE A 560 36.22 24.88 11.01
CA ILE A 560 36.78 23.65 10.45
C ILE A 560 36.17 22.48 11.22
N ILE A 561 35.57 21.52 10.52
CA ILE A 561 35.08 20.28 11.12
C ILE A 561 35.40 19.08 10.23
N ALA A 562 36.03 18.07 10.82
CA ALA A 562 36.23 16.76 10.22
C ALA A 562 35.36 15.72 10.94
N LYS A 563 34.77 14.79 10.19
CA LYS A 563 33.95 13.70 10.73
C LYS A 563 34.31 12.34 10.12
N GLY A 564 34.18 11.29 10.94
CA GLY A 564 34.27 9.89 10.54
C GLY A 564 33.10 9.10 11.12
N ASN A 565 32.32 8.46 10.25
CA ASN A 565 31.04 7.82 10.57
C ASN A 565 31.02 6.38 10.06
N ARG A 566 30.45 5.44 10.82
CA ARG A 566 30.05 4.11 10.30
C ARG A 566 28.53 4.09 10.17
N LEU A 567 28.08 3.76 8.97
CA LEU A 567 26.67 3.59 8.63
C LEU A 567 26.41 2.08 8.46
N LYS A 568 25.29 1.60 8.97
CA LYS A 568 24.68 0.30 8.61
C LYS A 568 23.32 0.58 8.00
N ASN A 569 22.96 -0.10 6.91
CA ASN A 569 21.61 -0.11 6.39
C ASN A 569 21.14 -1.56 6.22
N ASP A 570 19.90 -1.82 6.62
CA ASP A 570 19.16 -3.07 6.39
C ASP A 570 18.03 -2.74 5.42
N PHE A 571 17.85 -3.51 4.34
CA PHE A 571 16.82 -3.23 3.34
C PHE A 571 16.10 -4.48 2.84
N THR A 572 14.85 -4.29 2.42
CA THR A 572 14.05 -5.25 1.66
C THR A 572 13.30 -4.49 0.55
N VAL A 573 13.45 -4.95 -0.69
CA VAL A 573 12.80 -4.39 -1.88
C VAL A 573 12.09 -5.49 -2.66
N HIS A 574 11.10 -5.10 -3.45
CA HIS A 574 10.17 -5.99 -4.15
C HIS A 574 10.03 -5.60 -5.61
N ASN A 575 9.53 -6.53 -6.42
CA ASN A 575 8.92 -6.22 -7.70
C ASN A 575 7.39 -6.40 -7.64
N SER A 576 6.74 -6.02 -8.74
CA SER A 576 5.32 -6.15 -9.01
C SER A 576 4.78 -7.58 -8.97
N LEU A 577 5.65 -8.60 -9.05
CA LEU A 577 5.29 -10.02 -9.18
C LEU A 577 5.70 -10.87 -7.96
N GLY A 578 5.95 -10.23 -6.81
CA GLY A 578 6.16 -10.91 -5.54
C GLY A 578 7.56 -11.48 -5.29
N THR A 579 8.52 -11.27 -6.19
CA THR A 579 9.95 -11.45 -5.85
C THR A 579 10.38 -10.33 -4.91
N SER A 580 11.16 -10.68 -3.88
CA SER A 580 11.77 -9.72 -2.96
C SER A 580 13.26 -9.97 -2.85
N LEU A 581 14.07 -8.92 -2.71
CA LEU A 581 15.50 -8.96 -2.44
C LEU A 581 15.80 -8.26 -1.10
N SER A 582 16.52 -8.93 -0.20
CA SER A 582 16.87 -8.39 1.14
C SER A 582 18.37 -8.51 1.44
N GLY A 583 18.93 -7.54 2.17
CA GLY A 583 20.33 -7.57 2.61
C GLY A 583 20.71 -6.52 3.65
N ASP A 584 21.89 -6.65 4.26
CA ASP A 584 22.52 -5.63 5.11
C ASP A 584 23.93 -5.27 4.59
N TYR A 585 24.28 -3.99 4.64
CA TYR A 585 25.59 -3.49 4.21
C TYR A 585 26.05 -2.30 5.05
N ARG A 586 27.35 -1.99 5.03
CA ARG A 586 27.97 -1.09 6.02
C ARG A 586 29.02 -0.17 5.40
N ASN A 587 28.68 1.09 5.16
CA ASN A 587 29.65 2.06 4.65
C ASN A 587 30.41 2.77 5.78
N THR A 588 31.64 3.20 5.51
CA THR A 588 32.33 4.23 6.31
C THR A 588 32.26 5.55 5.57
N GLY A 589 31.67 6.58 6.18
CA GLY A 589 31.66 7.94 5.68
C GLY A 589 32.76 8.78 6.32
N ALA A 590 33.39 9.65 5.54
CA ALA A 590 34.30 10.69 6.02
C ALA A 590 33.93 12.04 5.40
N SER A 591 34.05 13.13 6.16
CA SER A 591 33.84 14.48 5.63
C SER A 591 34.74 15.53 6.29
N LEU A 592 34.98 16.61 5.55
CA LEU A 592 35.67 17.82 5.98
C LEU A 592 34.86 19.03 5.48
N SER A 593 34.39 19.88 6.39
CA SER A 593 33.84 21.21 6.04
C SER A 593 34.78 22.32 6.50
N LEU A 594 34.85 23.37 5.68
CA LEU A 594 35.58 24.61 5.89
C LEU A 594 34.62 25.78 5.63
N GLU A 595 34.18 26.49 6.68
CA GLU A 595 33.34 27.69 6.55
C GLU A 595 34.17 28.94 6.89
N TYR A 596 34.09 29.99 6.07
CA TYR A 596 34.67 31.29 6.36
C TYR A 596 33.64 32.39 6.13
N GLY A 597 33.46 33.28 7.11
CA GLY A 597 32.48 34.36 7.02
C GLY A 597 32.87 35.59 7.81
N LYS A 598 32.07 36.65 7.70
CA LYS A 598 32.28 37.90 8.44
C LYS A 598 30.95 38.52 8.89
N ARG A 599 30.72 38.52 10.19
CA ARG A 599 29.58 39.22 10.79
C ARG A 599 29.84 40.73 10.82
N ILE A 600 29.12 41.46 9.98
CA ILE A 600 29.12 42.92 9.90
C ILE A 600 27.98 43.44 10.77
N LYS A 601 28.30 43.69 12.05
CA LYS A 601 27.35 44.15 13.07
C LYS A 601 27.22 45.69 13.11
N ARG A 602 26.03 46.17 13.47
CA ARG A 602 25.71 47.58 13.78
C ARG A 602 25.49 47.74 15.28
N ASP A 603 25.63 48.97 15.79
CA ASP A 603 25.55 49.27 17.24
C ASP A 603 24.20 48.88 17.86
N ASN A 604 23.13 48.94 17.08
CA ASN A 604 21.78 48.53 17.46
C ASN A 604 21.55 46.99 17.44
N GLY A 605 22.61 46.18 17.30
CA GLY A 605 22.57 44.72 17.36
C GLY A 605 22.17 44.00 16.07
N PHE A 606 21.73 44.70 15.02
CA PHE A 606 21.52 44.09 13.70
C PHE A 606 22.86 43.72 13.05
N TYR A 607 22.89 42.64 12.28
CA TYR A 607 24.05 42.25 11.49
C TYR A 607 23.69 41.63 10.13
N ILE A 608 24.68 41.65 9.23
CA ILE A 608 24.71 40.86 7.99
C ILE A 608 25.93 39.92 8.08
N ASP A 609 25.79 38.67 7.65
CA ASP A 609 26.78 37.60 7.83
C ASP A 609 27.04 36.87 6.50
N PRO A 610 27.78 37.46 5.55
CA PRO A 610 28.28 36.75 4.38
C PRO A 610 29.22 35.60 4.78
N SER A 611 28.98 34.42 4.21
CA SER A 611 29.70 33.17 4.49
C SER A 611 29.96 32.38 3.20
N ALA A 612 31.14 31.77 3.07
CA ALA A 612 31.41 30.74 2.07
C ALA A 612 31.78 29.42 2.77
N GLU A 613 31.29 28.30 2.27
CA GLU A 613 31.57 26.96 2.78
C GLU A 613 32.06 26.04 1.65
N LEU A 614 33.07 25.21 1.95
CA LEU A 614 33.47 24.08 1.11
C LEU A 614 33.37 22.79 1.93
N ILE A 615 32.61 21.81 1.44
CA ILE A 615 32.48 20.48 2.03
C ILE A 615 33.06 19.46 1.06
N PHE A 616 34.02 18.67 1.53
CA PHE A 616 34.47 17.46 0.85
C PHE A 616 33.98 16.25 1.65
N SER A 617 33.39 15.26 0.98
CA SER A 617 32.99 14.03 1.65
C SER A 617 33.17 12.79 0.77
N ARG A 618 33.37 11.64 1.43
CA ARG A 618 33.56 10.34 0.78
C ARG A 618 32.83 9.27 1.56
N LEU A 619 31.94 8.55 0.89
CA LEU A 619 31.35 7.31 1.39
C LEU A 619 32.15 6.13 0.82
N SER A 620 32.54 5.16 1.65
CA SER A 620 33.20 3.95 1.16
C SER A 620 32.26 3.15 0.26
N GLY A 621 32.81 2.60 -0.81
CA GLY A 621 32.20 1.47 -1.50
C GLY A 621 32.14 0.26 -0.56
N GLU A 622 31.33 -0.71 -0.92
CA GLU A 622 31.15 -1.98 -0.19
C GLU A 622 30.69 -3.03 -1.22
N SER A 623 31.16 -4.27 -1.09
CA SER A 623 30.70 -5.41 -1.87
C SER A 623 30.01 -6.39 -0.93
N PHE A 624 28.75 -6.77 -1.21
CA PHE A 624 27.93 -7.57 -0.30
C PHE A 624 26.90 -8.43 -1.05
N ASP A 625 26.36 -9.42 -0.35
CA ASP A 625 25.35 -10.34 -0.87
C ASP A 625 23.96 -9.95 -0.37
N ALA A 626 22.99 -9.87 -1.28
CA ALA A 626 21.57 -9.80 -0.98
C ALA A 626 20.87 -11.08 -1.44
N ARG A 627 19.85 -11.54 -0.71
CA ARG A 627 19.13 -12.81 -1.01
C ARG A 627 17.70 -12.54 -1.45
N THR A 628 17.30 -13.31 -2.47
CA THR A 628 15.90 -13.34 -2.92
C THR A 628 15.05 -14.27 -2.04
N ASN A 629 13.73 -14.06 -2.01
CA ASN A 629 12.79 -15.00 -1.38
C ASN A 629 12.75 -16.37 -2.06
N THR A 630 13.22 -16.49 -3.31
CA THR A 630 13.39 -17.76 -4.04
C THR A 630 14.73 -18.46 -3.77
N GLY A 631 15.62 -17.86 -2.96
CA GLY A 631 16.89 -18.47 -2.51
C GLY A 631 18.13 -18.11 -3.34
N SER A 632 17.98 -17.44 -4.49
CA SER A 632 19.09 -16.93 -5.30
C SER A 632 19.81 -15.75 -4.60
N THR A 633 21.13 -15.69 -4.73
CA THR A 633 21.97 -14.57 -4.26
C THR A 633 22.21 -13.58 -5.40
N VAL A 634 22.04 -12.29 -5.12
CA VAL A 634 22.54 -11.18 -5.94
C VAL A 634 23.76 -10.59 -5.24
N HIS A 635 24.90 -10.59 -5.91
CA HIS A 635 26.09 -9.88 -5.47
C HIS A 635 25.99 -8.42 -5.89
N ILE A 636 26.14 -7.50 -4.94
CA ILE A 636 26.03 -6.05 -5.15
C ILE A 636 27.37 -5.41 -4.80
N ASN A 637 27.97 -4.74 -5.77
CA ASN A 637 29.18 -3.94 -5.58
C ASN A 637 28.85 -2.46 -5.76
N SER A 638 28.89 -1.67 -4.68
CA SER A 638 28.74 -0.21 -4.73
C SER A 638 30.10 0.47 -4.84
N ASP A 639 30.26 1.36 -5.83
CA ASP A 639 31.42 2.25 -5.91
C ASP A 639 31.46 3.23 -4.72
N ALA A 640 32.66 3.73 -4.43
CA ALA A 640 32.86 4.75 -3.40
C ALA A 640 32.46 6.15 -3.91
N VAL A 641 31.43 6.73 -3.30
CA VAL A 641 30.90 8.05 -3.65
C VAL A 641 31.81 9.15 -3.12
N ASN A 642 32.26 10.06 -4.00
CA ASN A 642 32.92 11.31 -3.61
C ASN A 642 31.98 12.49 -3.89
N SER A 643 31.90 13.43 -2.96
CA SER A 643 31.07 14.63 -3.00
C SER A 643 31.93 15.85 -2.69
N ALA A 644 31.67 16.94 -3.41
CA ALA A 644 32.31 18.24 -3.23
C ALA A 644 31.21 19.31 -3.37
N ILE A 645 30.82 19.92 -2.24
CA ILE A 645 29.77 20.93 -2.18
C ILE A 645 30.39 22.29 -1.90
N GLY A 646 30.09 23.28 -2.72
CA GLY A 646 30.31 24.69 -2.38
C GLY A 646 29.00 25.34 -1.94
N ARG A 647 29.04 26.18 -0.90
CA ARG A 647 27.93 27.08 -0.54
C ARG A 647 28.40 28.54 -0.49
N LEU A 648 27.57 29.44 -1.00
CA LEU A 648 27.70 30.89 -0.84
C LEU A 648 26.44 31.41 -0.16
N GLY A 649 26.60 31.90 1.08
CA GLY A 649 25.50 32.28 1.96
C GLY A 649 25.54 33.72 2.44
N ILE A 650 24.36 34.26 2.72
CA ILE A 650 24.16 35.53 3.41
C ILE A 650 23.19 35.34 4.56
N GLY A 651 23.67 35.58 5.78
CA GLY A 651 22.85 35.71 6.97
C GLY A 651 22.39 37.15 7.20
N VAL A 652 21.20 37.32 7.75
CA VAL A 652 20.74 38.54 8.42
C VAL A 652 20.26 38.18 9.82
N GLY A 653 20.57 38.99 10.83
CA GLY A 653 20.22 38.64 12.21
C GLY A 653 20.25 39.79 13.19
N LYS A 654 19.84 39.48 14.42
CA LYS A 654 19.62 40.43 15.51
C LYS A 654 20.16 39.85 16.82
N GLU A 655 21.31 40.36 17.23
CA GLU A 655 21.85 40.12 18.57
C GLU A 655 21.19 41.06 19.60
N ALA A 656 20.84 40.51 20.75
CA ALA A 656 20.45 41.20 21.97
C ALA A 656 21.26 40.64 23.16
N LYS A 657 21.15 41.25 24.35
CA LYS A 657 22.00 40.92 25.52
C LYS A 657 22.06 39.42 25.86
N ASN A 658 20.95 38.71 25.71
CA ASN A 658 20.80 37.30 26.07
C ASN A 658 20.38 36.40 24.89
N SER A 659 20.35 36.90 23.65
CA SER A 659 19.80 36.12 22.53
C SER A 659 20.32 36.56 21.16
N ASN A 660 20.24 35.64 20.20
CA ASN A 660 20.38 35.94 18.78
C ASN A 660 19.24 35.24 18.00
N VAL A 661 18.75 35.87 16.94
CA VAL A 661 17.82 35.28 15.95
C VAL A 661 18.31 35.68 14.55
N PHE A 662 18.33 34.72 13.62
CA PHE A 662 18.86 34.91 12.28
C PHE A 662 18.06 34.16 11.20
N LEU A 663 18.16 34.67 9.97
CA LEU A 663 17.75 34.01 8.74
C LEU A 663 18.98 33.95 7.81
N LYS A 664 19.36 32.76 7.35
CA LYS A 664 20.45 32.53 6.38
C LYS A 664 19.85 31.98 5.09
N ALA A 665 20.23 32.56 3.96
CA ALA A 665 19.96 32.03 2.63
C ALA A 665 21.29 31.69 1.96
N ALA A 666 21.41 30.53 1.33
CA ALA A 666 22.63 30.13 0.65
C ALA A 666 22.37 29.42 -0.69
N LEU A 667 23.08 29.84 -1.73
CA LEU A 667 23.17 29.10 -2.99
C LEU A 667 24.23 28.02 -2.81
N ALA A 668 23.88 26.78 -3.12
CA ALA A 668 24.74 25.61 -2.93
C ALA A 668 24.81 24.77 -4.21
N HIS A 669 25.97 24.15 -4.46
CA HIS A 669 26.21 23.34 -5.66
C HIS A 669 27.07 22.11 -5.35
N GLU A 670 26.68 20.94 -5.85
CA GLU A 670 27.44 19.69 -5.78
C GLU A 670 28.17 19.42 -7.11
N PHE A 671 29.49 19.43 -7.10
CA PHE A 671 30.33 19.32 -8.30
C PHE A 671 30.62 17.87 -8.74
N SER A 672 30.62 16.92 -7.79
CA SER A 672 31.20 15.58 -7.95
C SER A 672 30.25 14.41 -7.66
N GLY A 673 29.23 14.62 -6.84
CA GLY A 673 28.37 13.59 -6.26
C GLY A 673 27.78 12.64 -7.28
N LYS A 674 28.32 11.41 -7.33
CA LYS A 674 27.82 10.34 -8.21
C LYS A 674 28.03 8.99 -7.57
N MET A 675 26.97 8.19 -7.54
CA MET A 675 26.96 6.81 -7.08
C MET A 675 26.79 5.88 -8.28
N LYS A 676 27.48 4.75 -8.23
CA LYS A 676 27.32 3.64 -9.17
C LYS A 676 27.23 2.33 -8.40
N ALA A 677 26.50 1.38 -8.93
CA ALA A 677 26.50 0.01 -8.43
C ALA A 677 26.48 -0.99 -9.59
N THR A 678 27.14 -2.12 -9.37
CA THR A 678 27.16 -3.28 -10.27
C THR A 678 26.50 -4.45 -9.57
N TYR A 679 25.66 -5.19 -10.30
CA TYR A 679 24.84 -6.28 -9.81
C TYR A 679 25.14 -7.53 -10.64
N SER A 680 25.41 -8.66 -10.00
CA SER A 680 25.59 -9.95 -10.69
C SER A 680 24.89 -11.09 -9.94
N MET A 681 24.35 -12.04 -10.70
CA MET A 681 23.62 -13.21 -10.22
C MET A 681 23.90 -14.38 -11.16
N VAL A 682 23.92 -15.60 -10.64
CA VAL A 682 24.14 -16.80 -11.47
C VAL A 682 22.97 -16.96 -12.46
N GLY A 683 23.30 -17.01 -13.75
CA GLY A 683 22.32 -17.17 -14.84
C GLY A 683 21.88 -15.87 -15.51
N GLU A 684 22.27 -14.69 -14.99
CA GLU A 684 21.85 -13.39 -15.53
C GLU A 684 23.05 -12.52 -15.99
N PRO A 685 22.86 -11.64 -16.99
CA PRO A 685 23.84 -10.61 -17.34
C PRO A 685 24.11 -9.65 -16.19
N THR A 686 25.35 -9.17 -16.09
CA THR A 686 25.76 -8.16 -15.10
C THR A 686 25.17 -6.79 -15.42
N THR A 687 24.28 -6.30 -14.55
CA THR A 687 23.62 -4.99 -14.68
C THR A 687 24.40 -3.91 -13.91
N ASN A 688 24.26 -2.65 -14.33
CA ASN A 688 24.83 -1.49 -13.65
C ASN A 688 23.78 -0.41 -13.45
N SER A 689 23.80 0.27 -12.30
CA SER A 689 22.89 1.38 -11.97
C SER A 689 23.68 2.62 -11.56
N VAL A 690 23.06 3.80 -11.68
CA VAL A 690 23.69 5.10 -11.44
C VAL A 690 22.70 6.05 -10.76
N VAL A 691 23.19 6.79 -9.76
CA VAL A 691 22.52 7.99 -9.22
C VAL A 691 23.50 9.15 -9.36
N ASP A 692 23.13 10.15 -10.16
CA ASP A 692 23.83 11.44 -10.17
C ASP A 692 23.20 12.37 -9.13
N LEU A 693 24.04 13.09 -8.39
CA LEU A 693 23.66 13.99 -7.29
C LEU A 693 24.18 15.43 -7.52
N LYS A 694 24.79 15.68 -8.68
CA LYS A 694 25.27 16.99 -9.09
C LYS A 694 24.09 17.91 -9.38
N ASP A 695 24.05 19.03 -8.67
CA ASP A 695 22.88 19.89 -8.67
C ASP A 695 23.18 21.28 -8.07
N THR A 696 22.29 22.25 -8.28
CA THR A 696 22.36 23.61 -7.72
C THR A 696 21.05 23.95 -7.01
N TRP A 697 21.10 24.23 -5.70
CA TRP A 697 19.89 24.48 -4.90
C TRP A 697 20.02 25.69 -3.98
N LEU A 698 18.87 26.17 -3.50
CA LEU A 698 18.79 27.20 -2.46
C LEU A 698 18.53 26.53 -1.11
N ASP A 699 19.46 26.70 -0.16
CA ASP A 699 19.26 26.39 1.26
C ASP A 699 18.68 27.64 1.97
N LEU A 700 17.57 27.50 2.71
CA LEU A 700 17.06 28.51 3.65
C LEU A 700 17.09 27.95 5.09
N GLU A 701 17.52 28.79 6.03
CA GLU A 701 17.68 28.43 7.43
C GLU A 701 17.23 29.56 8.37
N LEU A 702 16.26 29.28 9.23
CA LEU A 702 15.82 30.16 10.31
C LEU A 702 16.35 29.60 11.64
N GLY A 703 17.05 30.40 12.44
CA GLY A 703 17.66 29.91 13.67
C GLY A 703 17.85 30.95 14.76
N GLY A 704 18.34 30.50 15.92
CA GLY A 704 18.61 31.38 17.04
C GLY A 704 19.30 30.71 18.23
N SER A 705 19.53 31.50 19.27
CA SER A 705 20.12 31.08 20.54
C SER A 705 19.62 31.98 21.68
N TRP A 706 19.42 31.42 22.88
CA TRP A 706 18.92 32.15 24.06
C TRP A 706 19.58 31.69 25.36
N SER A 707 20.28 32.61 26.02
CA SER A 707 20.91 32.46 27.33
C SER A 707 19.90 32.69 28.45
N PHE A 708 19.31 31.59 28.92
CA PHE A 708 18.37 31.56 30.04
C PHE A 708 19.08 31.51 31.41
N ARG A 709 20.38 31.20 31.42
CA ARG A 709 21.31 31.38 32.57
C ARG A 709 22.62 31.99 32.05
N PRO A 710 23.45 32.65 32.88
CA PRO A 710 24.73 33.24 32.43
C PRO A 710 25.64 32.26 31.70
N ASN A 711 25.65 31.00 32.17
CA ASN A 711 26.50 29.93 31.68
C ASN A 711 25.74 28.86 30.90
N THR A 712 24.47 29.07 30.55
CA THR A 712 23.67 28.05 29.84
C THR A 712 22.73 28.67 28.81
N TYR A 713 22.81 28.21 27.57
CA TYR A 713 21.90 28.62 26.50
C TYR A 713 21.31 27.43 25.73
N VAL A 714 20.10 27.64 25.22
CA VAL A 714 19.50 26.78 24.18
C VAL A 714 19.73 27.40 22.81
N TYR A 715 19.78 26.58 21.78
CA TYR A 715 19.91 27.01 20.39
C TYR A 715 19.17 26.04 19.46
N GLY A 716 18.84 26.50 18.26
CA GLY A 716 18.21 25.64 17.26
C GLY A 716 18.04 26.31 15.91
N THR A 717 17.84 25.49 14.89
CA THR A 717 17.68 25.91 13.49
C THR A 717 16.64 25.03 12.80
N PHE A 718 15.78 25.66 12.00
CA PHE A 718 14.93 25.01 11.01
C PHE A 718 15.53 25.25 9.63
N THR A 719 15.84 24.19 8.89
CA THR A 719 16.39 24.25 7.53
C THR A 719 15.43 23.62 6.54
N LYS A 720 15.28 24.24 5.36
CA LYS A 720 14.64 23.65 4.17
C LYS A 720 15.42 24.06 2.93
N ASN A 721 15.50 23.20 1.92
CA ASN A 721 16.04 23.56 0.62
C ASN A 721 14.99 23.54 -0.49
N PHE A 722 15.35 24.08 -1.65
CA PHE A 722 14.47 24.29 -2.79
C PHE A 722 15.23 24.01 -4.10
N GLY A 723 14.59 23.27 -5.02
CA GLY A 723 15.15 22.94 -6.32
C GLY A 723 16.27 21.89 -6.29
N SER A 724 16.30 21.02 -5.29
CA SER A 724 17.36 20.01 -5.10
C SER A 724 16.90 18.57 -5.33
N THR A 725 17.73 17.79 -6.01
CA THR A 725 17.68 16.33 -6.19
C THR A 725 17.60 15.60 -4.84
N VAL A 726 18.33 16.08 -3.82
CA VAL A 726 18.15 15.66 -2.42
C VAL A 726 17.37 16.75 -1.68
N ASP A 727 16.05 16.75 -1.91
CA ASP A 727 15.10 17.59 -1.18
C ASP A 727 15.18 17.27 0.32
N THR A 728 15.33 18.31 1.12
CA THR A 728 15.27 18.30 2.58
C THR A 728 13.98 19.01 2.95
N SER A 729 12.88 18.26 2.83
CA SER A 729 11.50 18.69 3.04
C SER A 729 11.36 19.50 4.33
N TYR A 730 12.02 19.06 5.40
CA TYR A 730 12.40 19.85 6.57
C TYR A 730 13.59 19.22 7.30
N ARG A 731 14.33 20.03 8.04
CA ARG A 731 15.31 19.59 9.05
C ARG A 731 15.24 20.52 10.27
N VAL A 732 15.36 19.94 11.46
CA VAL A 732 15.40 20.63 12.76
C VAL A 732 16.65 20.20 13.50
N ASP A 733 17.45 21.17 13.92
CA ASP A 733 18.50 21.00 14.93
C ASP A 733 18.06 21.74 16.21
N ALA A 734 18.15 21.09 17.36
CA ALA A 734 17.80 21.68 18.65
C ALA A 734 18.79 21.23 19.74
N GLY A 735 19.43 22.18 20.42
CA GLY A 735 20.51 21.89 21.34
C GLY A 735 20.57 22.79 22.57
N ILE A 736 21.35 22.32 23.55
CA ILE A 736 21.64 23.00 24.81
C ILE A 736 23.15 22.95 25.06
N ARG A 737 23.71 24.06 25.54
CA ARG A 737 25.12 24.19 25.89
C ARG A 737 25.29 24.80 27.28
N HIS A 738 26.24 24.27 28.03
CA HIS A 738 26.71 24.81 29.30
C HIS A 738 28.22 25.13 29.22
N ASN A 739 28.63 26.32 29.66
CA ASN A 739 30.05 26.73 29.73
C ASN A 739 30.54 26.82 31.17
N PHE A 740 31.84 26.59 31.38
CA PHE A 740 32.52 26.62 32.68
C PHE A 740 34.05 26.83 32.53
#